data_AF-D4Z4B6-F1
#
_entry.id   AF-D4Z4B6-F1
#
_cell.length_a   1.000
_cell.length_b   1.000
_cell.length_c   1.000
_cell.angle_alpha   90.00
_cell.angle_beta   90.00
_cell.angle_gamma   90.00
#
_symmetry.space_group_name_H-M   'P 1'
#
loop_
_entity.id
_entity.type
_entity.pdbx_description
1 polymer ?
#
loop_
_entity_poly.entity_id
_entity_poly.type
_entity_poly.pdbx_seq_one_letter_code
_entity_poly.pdbx_strand_id
1 'polypeptide(L)'
;MRRINGDKQQCTSSKRGRKALPIIEYPAPAFTEWVDPPTFREAFVLHLRRFSESYYQLHRCIIRPGDKLDRATLQSWTEGRRTPQSATSFEILTRIEQRYGLPSGYFRAKLPNPARAVSGLTVTGMPRAEQRRLAWHLPDDFNSRPLKEQAKILDWVQNVVISGATEYRRFQALAMKLRYAVRFPSLTGRKIRTSPEPEDLSDLDDQVDHVGVVDAPPRLVAELNELVRFKTATLTDIGFQRIGVWNEETTAQKIEHFGLMFGALAASPSGEVQGHGVPLENISFAMLIFPRVWDWYVQWRERRRGFFTRWECDMLRNAMALVRQETGWLRQHPELASRLVPIDGLVSVEDIESARADWPGACDILHAHARARVKEIDRVARIHRDPFEPILPILEAPSPVAEYLKIADEIMKLRPDARRYPRAAAETARSYLLIRLGLHLGLRQKNLRQLLVCPRGTLPRSERQLESLKRGELRWNERDQGWEVLVPAVAFKNAHSSFFAGKPFRLVLPDLGGLYDHIATYIERHRLALLNGANDPGTFFIKTVKRTSRDASYNQSTFYEAWRLVIQRYGVFNPYTGRGAIKGLLPHGPHNVRDVLATHILKHTGSYEQASYAIQDTPEMVAKHYGRFLPQDKAAMAARILNQVWEAA
;
A
#
# COMPACT_ATOMS: atom_id res chain seq x y z
N MET A 1 22.19 68.86 66.21
CA MET A 1 23.44 68.16 65.84
C MET A 1 23.18 67.33 64.59
N ARG A 2 24.12 67.34 63.62
CA ARG A 2 24.13 66.63 62.29
C ARG A 2 23.29 67.32 61.21
N ARG A 3 23.88 68.13 60.32
CA ARG A 3 24.86 67.94 59.22
C ARG A 3 24.13 67.81 57.86
N ILE A 4 24.33 68.86 57.08
CA ILE A 4 24.18 68.95 55.63
C ILE A 4 25.06 67.88 54.97
N ASN A 5 24.54 67.21 53.92
CA ASN A 5 25.30 66.88 52.71
C ASN A 5 24.34 66.44 51.61
N GLY A 6 24.47 67.07 50.45
CA GLY A 6 23.79 66.64 49.24
C GLY A 6 24.44 65.39 48.65
N ASP A 7 23.69 64.73 47.78
CA ASP A 7 24.27 64.29 46.52
C ASP A 7 23.17 64.14 45.48
N LYS A 8 23.29 64.95 44.42
CA LYS A 8 22.55 64.77 43.18
C LYS A 8 23.13 63.53 42.51
N GLN A 9 22.50 62.36 42.70
CA GLN A 9 22.78 61.22 41.84
C GLN A 9 22.30 61.54 40.43
N GLN A 10 23.27 61.83 39.58
CA GLN A 10 23.13 61.85 38.13
C GLN A 10 22.49 60.54 37.69
N CYS A 11 21.27 60.62 37.14
CA CYS A 11 20.76 59.58 36.25
C CYS A 11 21.75 59.45 35.08
N THR A 12 22.60 58.43 35.13
CA THR A 12 23.40 58.01 33.98
C THR A 12 22.42 57.69 32.86
N SER A 13 22.40 58.53 31.84
CA SER A 13 21.62 58.31 30.64
C SER A 13 22.06 56.98 30.04
N SER A 14 21.14 56.01 30.02
CA SER A 14 21.26 54.83 29.19
C SER A 14 21.57 55.30 27.77
N LYS A 15 22.77 54.97 27.25
CA LYS A 15 23.16 55.28 25.88
C LYS A 15 22.05 54.78 24.96
N ARG A 16 21.26 55.69 24.39
CA ARG A 16 20.28 55.37 23.35
C ARG A 16 21.02 54.57 22.27
N GLY A 17 20.60 53.31 22.07
CA GLY A 17 21.17 52.44 21.05
C GLY A 17 21.20 53.14 19.69
N ARG A 18 22.14 52.73 18.83
CA ARG A 18 22.33 53.28 17.48
C ARG A 18 20.99 53.43 16.77
N LYS A 19 20.69 54.62 16.24
CA LYS A 19 19.42 54.93 15.58
C LYS A 19 19.15 53.86 14.51
N ALA A 20 17.94 53.31 14.52
CA ALA A 20 17.52 52.28 13.59
C ALA A 20 17.79 52.70 12.14
N LEU A 21 18.47 51.84 11.37
CA LEU A 21 18.69 52.06 9.93
C LEU A 21 17.32 52.17 9.21
N PRO A 22 17.24 53.01 8.16
CA PRO A 22 16.03 53.14 7.36
C PRO A 22 15.66 51.81 6.70
N ILE A 23 14.35 51.58 6.54
CA ILE A 23 13.83 50.40 5.84
C ILE A 23 13.87 50.72 4.34
N ILE A 24 14.80 50.08 3.63
CA ILE A 24 14.91 50.15 2.17
C ILE A 24 14.28 48.88 1.61
N GLU A 25 13.28 48.96 0.73
CA GLU A 25 12.55 47.78 0.24
C GLU A 25 13.42 46.83 -0.60
N TYR A 26 14.23 47.40 -1.50
CA TYR A 26 15.20 46.67 -2.33
C TYR A 26 16.61 47.22 -2.09
N PRO A 27 17.38 46.64 -1.15
CA PRO A 27 18.73 47.11 -0.85
C PRO A 27 19.70 46.83 -2.01
N ALA A 28 20.66 47.71 -2.24
CA ALA A 28 21.74 47.45 -3.19
C ALA A 28 22.74 46.43 -2.60
N PRO A 29 23.23 45.45 -3.38
CA PRO A 29 24.20 44.50 -2.89
C PRO A 29 25.59 45.16 -2.75
N ALA A 30 26.32 44.82 -1.71
CA ALA A 30 27.72 45.20 -1.50
C ALA A 30 28.67 44.53 -2.51
N PHE A 31 28.27 43.39 -3.09
CA PHE A 31 28.99 42.71 -4.16
C PHE A 31 28.03 41.96 -5.09
N THR A 32 28.36 41.89 -6.38
CA THR A 32 27.54 41.29 -7.44
C THR A 32 28.02 39.93 -7.91
N GLU A 33 29.23 39.52 -7.54
CA GLU A 33 29.77 38.19 -7.86
C GLU A 33 29.71 37.30 -6.62
N TRP A 34 29.12 36.12 -6.73
CA TRP A 34 29.08 35.13 -5.65
C TRP A 34 29.00 33.71 -6.21
N VAL A 35 29.48 32.74 -5.43
CA VAL A 35 29.32 31.31 -5.71
C VAL A 35 28.08 30.83 -4.95
N ASP A 36 27.18 30.15 -5.65
CA ASP A 36 25.94 29.64 -5.06
C ASP A 36 26.22 28.45 -4.12
N PRO A 37 26.03 28.58 -2.79
CA PRO A 37 26.33 27.50 -1.87
C PRO A 37 25.22 26.43 -1.88
N PRO A 38 25.55 25.16 -1.58
CA PRO A 38 24.59 24.06 -1.69
C PRO A 38 23.54 24.05 -0.57
N THR A 39 23.83 24.60 0.61
CA THR A 39 22.95 24.50 1.78
C THR A 39 22.18 25.78 2.08
N PHE A 40 20.97 25.64 2.64
CA PHE A 40 20.14 26.78 3.05
C PHE A 40 20.87 27.75 3.99
N ARG A 41 21.60 27.22 4.99
CA ARG A 41 22.30 28.06 5.97
C ARG A 41 23.35 28.92 5.30
N GLU A 42 24.19 28.30 4.47
CA GLU A 42 25.28 29.01 3.79
C GLU A 42 24.71 30.06 2.83
N ALA A 43 23.66 29.72 2.08
CA ALA A 43 22.97 30.67 1.19
C ALA A 43 22.38 31.85 1.97
N PHE A 44 21.72 31.56 3.11
CA PHE A 44 21.09 32.59 3.93
C PHE A 44 22.13 33.55 4.54
N VAL A 45 23.24 33.01 5.05
CA VAL A 45 24.36 33.81 5.57
C VAL A 45 25.07 34.59 4.47
N LEU A 46 25.26 33.98 3.29
CA LEU A 46 25.84 34.64 2.12
C LEU A 46 25.02 35.86 1.73
N HIS A 47 23.70 35.74 1.60
CA HIS A 47 22.88 36.87 1.16
C HIS A 47 22.74 37.96 2.23
N LEU A 48 22.69 37.61 3.51
CA LEU A 48 22.81 38.63 4.58
C LEU A 48 24.10 39.44 4.44
N ARG A 49 25.24 38.79 4.18
CA ARG A 49 26.52 39.46 3.93
C ARG A 49 26.51 40.27 2.64
N ARG A 50 25.95 39.72 1.56
CA ARG A 50 25.83 40.37 0.25
C ARG A 50 25.11 41.70 0.34
N PHE A 51 24.11 41.83 1.21
CA PHE A 51 23.37 43.08 1.40
C PHE A 51 23.80 43.86 2.64
N SER A 52 24.88 43.46 3.31
CA SER A 52 25.37 44.06 4.57
C SER A 52 24.29 44.17 5.66
N GLU A 53 23.37 43.21 5.69
CA GLU A 53 22.26 43.17 6.65
C GLU A 53 22.55 42.19 7.78
N SER A 54 22.17 42.58 9.00
CA SER A 54 22.07 41.64 10.12
C SER A 54 20.70 40.93 10.11
N TYR A 55 20.59 39.78 10.76
CA TYR A 55 19.29 39.11 10.91
C TYR A 55 18.24 40.00 11.60
N TYR A 56 18.67 40.92 12.46
CA TYR A 56 17.80 41.89 13.13
C TYR A 56 17.27 42.95 12.16
N GLN A 57 18.14 43.47 11.29
CA GLN A 57 17.72 44.42 10.26
C GLN A 57 16.78 43.73 9.26
N LEU A 58 17.13 42.53 8.81
CA LEU A 58 16.29 41.75 7.91
C LEU A 58 14.89 41.50 8.50
N HIS A 59 14.80 41.08 9.77
CA HIS A 59 13.54 40.89 10.48
C HIS A 59 12.65 42.14 10.41
N ARG A 60 13.21 43.32 10.73
CA ARG A 60 12.46 44.59 10.70
C ARG A 60 11.98 44.96 9.30
N CYS A 61 12.68 44.57 8.25
CA CYS A 61 12.34 44.91 6.87
C CYS A 61 11.25 44.01 6.25
N ILE A 62 11.10 42.76 6.72
CA ILE A 62 10.22 41.77 6.06
C ILE A 62 8.93 41.45 6.82
N ILE A 63 8.85 41.86 8.09
CA ILE A 63 7.71 41.61 8.96
C ILE A 63 6.59 42.61 8.70
N ARG A 64 5.39 42.08 8.48
CA ARG A 64 4.14 42.83 8.30
C ARG A 64 3.27 42.76 9.57
N PRO A 65 2.32 43.69 9.75
CA PRO A 65 1.35 43.60 10.84
C PRO A 65 0.63 42.25 10.85
N GLY A 66 0.64 41.55 11.99
CA GLY A 66 0.01 40.22 12.16
C GLY A 66 0.94 39.02 11.98
N ASP A 67 2.16 39.21 11.46
CA ASP A 67 3.14 38.11 11.38
C ASP A 67 3.61 37.68 12.78
N LYS A 68 3.76 36.38 12.99
CA LYS A 68 4.20 35.79 14.28
C LYS A 68 5.67 35.35 14.30
N LEU A 69 6.46 35.73 13.30
CA LEU A 69 7.87 35.29 13.21
C LEU A 69 8.74 36.08 14.19
N ASP A 70 9.30 35.38 15.19
CA ASP A 70 10.27 35.93 16.13
C ASP A 70 11.65 36.11 15.47
N ARG A 71 12.35 37.22 15.77
CA ARG A 71 13.75 37.49 15.39
C ARG A 71 14.70 36.34 15.74
N ALA A 72 14.46 35.64 16.85
CA ALA A 72 15.26 34.48 17.27
C ALA A 72 15.19 33.33 16.26
N THR A 73 14.12 33.28 15.45
CA THR A 73 13.97 32.31 14.37
C THR A 73 15.00 32.56 13.27
N LEU A 74 15.15 33.79 12.79
CA LEU A 74 16.16 34.14 11.77
C LEU A 74 17.58 33.91 12.29
N GLN A 75 17.84 34.26 13.56
CA GLN A 75 19.12 33.94 14.20
C GLN A 75 19.39 32.43 14.16
N SER A 76 18.42 31.61 14.56
CA SER A 76 18.56 30.15 14.53
C SER A 76 18.76 29.57 13.12
N TRP A 77 18.32 30.26 12.07
CA TRP A 77 18.59 29.91 10.67
C TRP A 77 20.04 30.22 10.29
N THR A 78 20.58 31.38 10.68
CA THR A 78 22.00 31.73 10.47
C THR A 78 22.96 30.77 11.18
N GLU A 79 22.56 30.28 12.35
CA GLU A 79 23.33 29.32 13.15
C GLU A 79 23.11 27.85 12.70
N GLY A 80 22.15 27.60 11.80
CA GLY A 80 21.81 26.25 11.31
C GLY A 80 20.99 25.39 12.28
N ARG A 81 20.72 25.86 13.50
CA ARG A 81 19.96 25.14 14.53
C ARG A 81 18.55 24.76 14.05
N ARG A 82 17.87 25.65 13.33
CA ARG A 82 16.54 25.39 12.73
C ARG A 82 16.55 25.68 11.25
N THR A 83 15.56 25.14 10.54
CA THR A 83 15.26 25.48 9.15
C THR A 83 13.78 25.80 9.00
N PRO A 84 13.39 26.61 8.00
CA PRO A 84 12.00 26.84 7.62
C PRO A 84 11.24 25.52 7.39
N GLN A 85 10.02 25.38 7.94
CA GLN A 85 9.20 24.15 7.89
C GLN A 85 7.67 24.39 7.79
N SER A 86 7.23 25.64 7.85
CA SER A 86 5.80 26.00 7.87
C SER A 86 5.44 26.89 6.69
N ALA A 87 4.17 26.91 6.30
CA ALA A 87 3.66 27.79 5.25
C ALA A 87 4.03 29.26 5.54
N THR A 88 3.86 29.69 6.79
CA THR A 88 4.27 31.04 7.24
C THR A 88 5.77 31.27 7.09
N SER A 89 6.62 30.30 7.44
CA SER A 89 8.07 30.45 7.26
C SER A 89 8.47 30.50 5.79
N PHE A 90 7.75 29.82 4.90
CA PHE A 90 8.02 29.85 3.46
C PHE A 90 7.57 31.17 2.83
N GLU A 91 6.45 31.74 3.26
CA GLU A 91 6.06 33.09 2.84
C GLU A 91 7.14 34.13 3.22
N ILE A 92 7.72 34.00 4.42
CA ILE A 92 8.86 34.81 4.85
C ILE A 92 10.06 34.61 3.93
N LEU A 93 10.39 33.38 3.51
CA LEU A 93 11.46 33.14 2.53
C LEU A 93 11.17 33.83 1.21
N THR A 94 9.94 33.75 0.68
CA THR A 94 9.56 34.40 -0.57
C THR A 94 9.76 35.92 -0.49
N ARG A 95 9.43 36.54 0.64
CA ARG A 95 9.69 37.98 0.85
C ARG A 95 11.18 38.31 0.87
N ILE A 96 12.00 37.44 1.48
CA ILE A 96 13.46 37.60 1.50
C ILE A 96 14.04 37.43 0.08
N GLU A 97 13.56 36.45 -0.68
CA GLU A 97 13.96 36.22 -2.08
C GLU A 97 13.63 37.42 -2.95
N GLN A 98 12.41 37.96 -2.86
CA GLN A 98 11.99 39.17 -3.58
C GLN A 98 12.84 40.38 -3.20
N ARG A 99 13.08 40.60 -1.90
CA ARG A 99 13.94 41.68 -1.39
C ARG A 99 15.35 41.63 -1.96
N TYR A 100 15.91 40.43 -2.09
CA TYR A 100 17.28 40.22 -2.54
C TYR A 100 17.41 39.93 -4.05
N GLY A 101 16.31 39.99 -4.80
CA GLY A 101 16.30 39.71 -6.24
C GLY A 101 16.72 38.27 -6.59
N LEU A 102 16.38 37.30 -5.74
CA LEU A 102 16.69 35.89 -5.93
C LEU A 102 15.57 35.18 -6.71
N PRO A 103 15.89 34.09 -7.45
CA PRO A 103 14.86 33.27 -8.07
C PRO A 103 13.86 32.75 -7.03
N SER A 104 12.57 32.70 -7.40
CA SER A 104 11.51 32.18 -6.54
C SER A 104 11.82 30.73 -6.12
N GLY A 105 11.81 30.46 -4.81
CA GLY A 105 12.10 29.14 -4.24
C GLY A 105 13.59 28.81 -4.11
N TYR A 106 14.48 29.77 -4.33
CA TYR A 106 15.93 29.60 -4.18
C TYR A 106 16.33 29.03 -2.81
N PHE A 107 15.81 29.56 -1.71
CA PHE A 107 16.10 29.02 -0.37
C PHE A 107 15.41 27.69 -0.12
N ARG A 108 14.21 27.50 -0.67
CA ARG A 108 13.42 26.26 -0.51
C ARG A 108 14.14 25.05 -1.11
N ALA A 109 14.76 25.22 -2.27
CA ALA A 109 15.53 24.19 -2.98
C ALA A 109 16.75 23.69 -2.19
N LYS A 110 17.26 24.51 -1.25
CA LYS A 110 18.46 24.21 -0.44
C LYS A 110 18.14 23.65 0.95
N LEU A 111 16.86 23.37 1.24
CA LEU A 111 16.46 22.81 2.53
C LEU A 111 16.85 21.34 2.65
N PRO A 112 17.35 20.90 3.83
CA PRO A 112 17.87 19.54 4.04
C PRO A 112 16.81 18.43 4.05
N ASN A 113 15.52 18.78 3.90
CA ASN A 113 14.43 17.82 3.78
C ASN A 113 13.41 18.38 2.77
N PRO A 114 13.69 18.26 1.46
CA PRO A 114 12.89 18.91 0.41
C PRO A 114 11.46 18.38 0.39
N ALA A 115 11.31 17.08 0.67
CA ALA A 115 10.07 16.35 0.53
C ALA A 115 9.07 16.60 1.68
N ARG A 116 9.54 17.05 2.85
CA ARG A 116 8.71 17.21 4.06
C ARG A 116 7.40 17.96 3.79
N ALA A 117 6.28 17.37 4.23
CA ALA A 117 4.99 18.03 4.19
C ALA A 117 5.02 19.35 4.98
N VAL A 118 4.47 20.39 4.39
CA VAL A 118 4.42 21.73 4.97
C VAL A 118 3.51 21.72 6.20
N SER A 119 3.98 22.31 7.29
CA SER A 119 3.15 22.50 8.48
C SER A 119 2.31 23.77 8.39
N GLY A 120 1.09 23.74 8.94
CA GLY A 120 0.19 24.89 8.99
C GLY A 120 -0.69 25.08 7.74
N LEU A 121 -0.70 24.13 6.81
CA LEU A 121 -1.74 24.09 5.76
C LEU A 121 -3.09 23.77 6.41
N THR A 122 -4.11 24.57 6.10
CA THR A 122 -5.44 24.48 6.71
C THR A 122 -6.49 24.21 5.65
N VAL A 123 -7.26 23.14 5.84
CA VAL A 123 -8.45 22.84 5.02
C VAL A 123 -9.68 23.00 5.90
N THR A 124 -10.53 23.96 5.56
CA THR A 124 -11.75 24.27 6.31
C THR A 124 -12.69 23.06 6.35
N GLY A 125 -13.24 22.75 7.52
CA GLY A 125 -14.20 21.65 7.70
C GLY A 125 -13.61 20.24 7.75
N MET A 126 -12.28 20.08 7.75
CA MET A 126 -11.63 18.77 7.70
C MET A 126 -10.89 18.41 9.01
N PRO A 127 -10.95 17.15 9.50
CA PRO A 127 -10.17 16.72 10.66
C PRO A 127 -8.65 16.83 10.47
N ARG A 128 -7.91 17.12 11.55
CA ARG A 128 -6.43 17.25 11.50
C ARG A 128 -5.73 16.01 10.96
N ALA A 129 -6.28 14.82 11.18
CA ALA A 129 -5.69 13.58 10.68
C ALA A 129 -5.74 13.49 9.15
N GLU A 130 -6.87 13.84 8.55
CA GLU A 130 -7.04 13.91 7.11
C GLU A 130 -6.20 15.03 6.49
N GLN A 131 -6.16 16.22 7.12
CA GLN A 131 -5.28 17.30 6.69
C GLN A 131 -3.81 16.86 6.62
N ARG A 132 -3.32 16.08 7.60
CA ARG A 132 -1.95 15.54 7.57
C ARG A 132 -1.72 14.55 6.42
N ARG A 133 -2.75 13.80 6.01
CA ARG A 133 -2.66 12.90 4.84
C ARG A 133 -2.57 13.72 3.54
N LEU A 134 -3.31 14.82 3.44
CA LEU A 134 -3.31 15.70 2.27
C LEU A 134 -2.08 16.63 2.19
N ALA A 135 -1.51 17.04 3.32
CA ALA A 135 -0.47 18.07 3.38
C ALA A 135 0.75 17.81 2.48
N TRP A 136 1.08 16.55 2.22
CA TRP A 136 2.16 16.22 1.28
C TRP A 136 1.83 16.57 -0.17
N HIS A 137 0.55 16.52 -0.54
CA HIS A 137 0.06 16.66 -1.91
C HIS A 137 -0.48 18.06 -2.23
N LEU A 138 -0.51 18.95 -1.24
CA LEU A 138 -0.88 20.35 -1.41
C LEU A 138 0.37 21.19 -1.74
N PRO A 139 0.21 22.29 -2.51
CA PRO A 139 1.29 23.23 -2.75
C PRO A 139 1.63 24.05 -1.49
N ASP A 140 2.86 24.52 -1.42
CA ASP A 140 3.40 25.22 -0.24
C ASP A 140 2.63 26.54 0.07
N ASP A 141 2.04 27.16 -0.96
CA ASP A 141 1.26 28.39 -0.93
C ASP A 141 -0.27 28.16 -0.88
N PHE A 142 -0.73 26.93 -0.60
CA PHE A 142 -2.15 26.55 -0.68
C PHE A 142 -3.08 27.50 0.07
N ASN A 143 -2.72 27.91 1.30
CA ASN A 143 -3.56 28.79 2.12
C ASN A 143 -3.75 30.19 1.53
N SER A 144 -2.81 30.68 0.71
CA SER A 144 -2.88 31.99 0.06
C SER A 144 -3.60 31.97 -1.29
N ARG A 145 -3.90 30.78 -1.84
CA ARG A 145 -4.63 30.66 -3.11
C ARG A 145 -6.11 31.01 -2.94
N PRO A 146 -6.79 31.51 -3.98
CA PRO A 146 -8.23 31.74 -3.94
C PRO A 146 -9.01 30.46 -3.56
N LEU A 147 -10.13 30.59 -2.83
CA LEU A 147 -10.93 29.45 -2.36
C LEU A 147 -11.38 28.51 -3.49
N LYS A 148 -11.70 29.06 -4.67
CA LYS A 148 -12.06 28.28 -5.87
C LYS A 148 -10.91 27.38 -6.34
N GLU A 149 -9.67 27.88 -6.27
CA GLU A 149 -8.48 27.12 -6.63
C GLU A 149 -8.14 26.08 -5.56
N GLN A 150 -8.28 26.43 -4.27
CA GLN A 150 -8.14 25.47 -3.17
C GLN A 150 -9.09 24.28 -3.34
N ALA A 151 -10.37 24.54 -3.63
CA ALA A 151 -11.36 23.49 -3.87
C ALA A 151 -10.98 22.60 -5.07
N LYS A 152 -10.50 23.20 -6.18
CA LYS A 152 -10.04 22.45 -7.35
C LYS A 152 -8.83 21.56 -7.04
N ILE A 153 -7.87 22.06 -6.26
CA ILE A 153 -6.70 21.29 -5.84
C ILE A 153 -7.12 20.13 -4.94
N LEU A 154 -8.00 20.39 -3.96
CA LEU A 154 -8.49 19.37 -3.04
C LEU A 154 -9.25 18.26 -3.76
N ASP A 155 -10.16 18.60 -4.67
CA ASP A 155 -10.91 17.63 -5.46
C ASP A 155 -9.95 16.76 -6.30
N TRP A 156 -8.97 17.37 -6.97
CA TRP A 156 -7.97 16.63 -7.73
C TRP A 156 -7.12 15.70 -6.85
N VAL A 157 -6.63 16.19 -5.70
CA VAL A 157 -5.83 15.37 -4.77
C VAL A 157 -6.66 14.21 -4.23
N GLN A 158 -7.90 14.46 -3.80
CA GLN A 158 -8.78 13.43 -3.28
C GLN A 158 -9.14 12.38 -4.34
N ASN A 159 -9.48 12.80 -5.55
CA ASN A 159 -9.90 11.91 -6.63
C ASN A 159 -8.72 11.16 -7.29
N VAL A 160 -7.59 11.83 -7.54
CA VAL A 160 -6.47 11.24 -8.31
C VAL A 160 -5.43 10.59 -7.39
N VAL A 161 -5.05 11.26 -6.30
CA VAL A 161 -3.93 10.82 -5.45
C VAL A 161 -4.41 9.96 -4.30
N ILE A 162 -5.42 10.39 -3.54
CA ILE A 162 -5.86 9.66 -2.35
C ILE A 162 -6.68 8.46 -2.76
N SER A 163 -7.85 8.66 -3.35
CA SER A 163 -8.71 7.56 -3.79
C SER A 163 -8.18 6.88 -5.06
N GLY A 164 -7.61 7.66 -5.98
CA GLY A 164 -7.42 7.22 -7.37
C GLY A 164 -8.74 6.71 -7.96
N ALA A 165 -9.83 7.41 -7.65
CA ALA A 165 -11.20 6.93 -7.79
C ALA A 165 -11.56 6.67 -9.26
N THR A 166 -11.82 5.40 -9.53
CA THR A 166 -12.91 4.99 -10.42
C THR A 166 -14.19 4.85 -9.59
N GLU A 167 -15.38 4.86 -10.20
CA GLU A 167 -16.67 4.65 -9.51
C GLU A 167 -16.65 3.39 -8.60
N TYR A 168 -15.91 2.36 -8.99
CA TYR A 168 -15.70 1.15 -8.20
C TYR A 168 -15.00 1.36 -6.86
N ARG A 169 -13.96 2.21 -6.83
CA ARG A 169 -13.19 2.42 -5.60
C ARG A 169 -14.02 3.18 -4.58
N ARG A 170 -14.92 4.04 -5.04
CA ARG A 170 -15.96 4.65 -4.20
C ARG A 170 -16.90 3.57 -3.65
N PHE A 171 -17.34 2.62 -4.49
CA PHE A 171 -18.10 1.45 -4.02
C PHE A 171 -17.32 0.58 -3.02
N GLN A 172 -16.04 0.24 -3.25
CA GLN A 172 -15.24 -0.54 -2.30
C GLN A 172 -15.05 0.19 -0.97
N ALA A 173 -14.78 1.49 -1.00
CA ALA A 173 -14.66 2.30 0.22
C ALA A 173 -16.00 2.34 0.99
N LEU A 174 -17.13 2.44 0.31
CA LEU A 174 -18.47 2.34 0.91
C LEU A 174 -18.76 0.92 1.43
N ALA A 175 -18.39 -0.13 0.68
CA ALA A 175 -18.53 -1.52 1.10
C ALA A 175 -17.65 -1.87 2.31
N MET A 176 -16.49 -1.23 2.46
CA MET A 176 -15.63 -1.34 3.63
C MET A 176 -16.21 -0.66 4.88
N LYS A 177 -17.08 0.34 4.71
CA LYS A 177 -17.82 1.00 5.80
C LYS A 177 -18.99 0.13 6.27
N LEU A 178 -19.69 -0.52 5.34
CA LEU A 178 -20.82 -1.43 5.61
C LEU A 178 -20.35 -2.87 5.83
N ARG A 179 -19.64 -3.13 6.94
CA ARG A 179 -19.08 -4.47 7.23
C ARG A 179 -20.16 -5.45 7.65
N TYR A 180 -20.28 -6.55 6.92
CA TYR A 180 -21.10 -7.71 7.27
C TYR A 180 -20.22 -8.96 7.26
N ALA A 181 -20.15 -9.68 8.38
CA ALA A 181 -19.44 -10.96 8.43
C ALA A 181 -19.79 -11.74 9.70
N VAL A 182 -19.92 -13.06 9.55
CA VAL A 182 -19.80 -13.99 10.67
C VAL A 182 -18.31 -14.33 10.84
N ARG A 183 -17.78 -14.13 12.04
CA ARG A 183 -16.36 -14.39 12.37
C ARG A 183 -16.18 -15.76 13.00
N PHE A 184 -15.00 -16.33 12.82
CA PHE A 184 -14.58 -17.58 13.44
C PHE A 184 -13.32 -17.34 14.29
N PRO A 185 -13.46 -16.79 15.52
CA PRO A 185 -12.31 -16.36 16.32
C PRO A 185 -11.34 -17.50 16.66
N SER A 186 -11.88 -18.67 17.02
CA SER A 186 -11.11 -19.89 17.34
C SER A 186 -10.23 -20.38 16.18
N LEU A 187 -10.66 -20.20 14.94
CA LEU A 187 -9.91 -20.57 13.73
C LEU A 187 -8.90 -19.53 13.28
N THR A 188 -9.11 -18.28 13.67
CA THR A 188 -8.30 -17.14 13.21
C THR A 188 -7.35 -16.61 14.28
N GLY A 189 -7.32 -17.25 15.46
CA GLY A 189 -6.53 -16.81 16.62
C GLY A 189 -7.00 -15.48 17.20
N ARG A 190 -8.24 -15.06 16.92
CA ARG A 190 -8.83 -13.82 17.44
C ARG A 190 -9.57 -14.09 18.75
N LYS A 191 -9.61 -13.11 19.64
CA LYS A 191 -10.39 -13.20 20.89
C LYS A 191 -11.90 -13.24 20.58
N ILE A 192 -12.63 -14.13 21.27
CA ILE A 192 -14.10 -14.19 21.25
C ILE A 192 -14.66 -12.90 21.88
N ARG A 193 -15.69 -12.29 21.30
CA ARG A 193 -16.38 -11.15 21.92
C ARG A 193 -17.32 -11.65 23.02
N THR A 194 -17.08 -11.23 24.26
CA THR A 194 -17.94 -11.55 25.40
C THR A 194 -19.01 -10.49 25.71
N SER A 195 -18.85 -9.25 25.22
CA SER A 195 -19.83 -8.13 25.37
C SER A 195 -19.61 -7.05 24.28
N PRO A 196 -20.58 -6.17 23.99
CA PRO A 196 -20.34 -4.97 23.18
C PRO A 196 -19.70 -3.88 24.05
N GLU A 197 -18.44 -4.08 24.45
CA GLU A 197 -17.64 -3.01 25.06
C GLU A 197 -16.62 -2.47 24.03
N PRO A 198 -16.45 -1.14 23.96
CA PRO A 198 -15.50 -0.51 23.07
C PRO A 198 -14.12 -0.55 23.75
N GLU A 199 -13.20 -1.36 23.22
CA GLU A 199 -11.77 -1.05 23.05
C GLU A 199 -10.95 -2.34 22.88
N ASP A 200 -10.45 -2.54 21.66
CA ASP A 200 -9.01 -2.65 21.42
C ASP A 200 -8.83 -2.70 19.92
N LEU A 201 -8.37 -1.58 19.34
CA LEU A 201 -7.26 -1.51 18.39
C LEU A 201 -7.20 -0.11 17.79
N SER A 202 -6.18 0.61 18.22
CA SER A 202 -5.57 1.71 17.50
C SER A 202 -5.23 1.30 16.07
N ASP A 203 -6.03 1.72 15.11
CA ASP A 203 -5.61 2.04 13.74
C ASP A 203 -6.57 3.11 13.18
N LEU A 204 -5.99 4.19 12.69
CA LEU A 204 -6.59 5.53 12.57
C LEU A 204 -7.71 5.69 11.52
N ASP A 205 -8.84 6.23 12.02
CA ASP A 205 -10.02 6.87 11.37
C ASP A 205 -10.87 5.96 10.45
N ASP A 206 -12.16 5.71 10.69
CA ASP A 206 -13.21 6.51 11.32
C ASP A 206 -14.04 5.70 12.35
N GLN A 207 -14.48 6.37 13.42
CA GLN A 207 -15.57 5.93 14.27
C GLN A 207 -16.86 5.84 13.42
N VAL A 208 -17.29 4.63 13.10
CA VAL A 208 -18.66 4.32 12.68
C VAL A 208 -19.02 2.98 13.30
N ASP A 209 -20.19 2.95 13.94
CA ASP A 209 -20.69 1.88 14.79
C ASP A 209 -20.49 0.47 14.23
N HIS A 210 -20.08 -0.46 15.11
CA HIS A 210 -19.84 -1.87 14.83
C HIS A 210 -21.14 -2.68 14.63
N VAL A 211 -22.10 -2.19 13.84
CA VAL A 211 -23.33 -2.93 13.54
C VAL A 211 -23.12 -3.76 12.27
N GLY A 212 -22.84 -5.06 12.42
CA GLY A 212 -22.84 -6.00 11.28
C GLY A 212 -21.80 -7.13 11.31
N VAL A 213 -20.85 -7.13 12.25
CA VAL A 213 -19.87 -8.22 12.40
C VAL A 213 -20.10 -8.98 13.71
N VAL A 214 -20.52 -10.24 13.58
CA VAL A 214 -20.95 -11.11 14.69
C VAL A 214 -20.07 -12.35 14.77
N ASP A 215 -19.96 -12.97 15.95
CA ASP A 215 -19.21 -14.22 16.11
C ASP A 215 -20.09 -15.43 15.78
N ALA A 216 -19.50 -16.42 15.11
CA ALA A 216 -20.19 -17.66 14.75
C ALA A 216 -20.64 -18.42 16.01
N PRO A 217 -21.86 -19.00 16.01
CA PRO A 217 -22.28 -19.87 17.10
C PRO A 217 -21.38 -21.13 17.16
N PRO A 218 -21.23 -21.77 18.34
CA PRO A 218 -20.32 -22.91 18.52
C PRO A 218 -20.54 -24.05 17.52
N ARG A 219 -21.79 -24.29 17.12
CA ARG A 219 -22.15 -25.30 16.12
C ARG A 219 -21.56 -25.01 14.75
N LEU A 220 -21.70 -23.78 14.25
CA LEU A 220 -21.16 -23.36 12.95
C LEU A 220 -19.63 -23.32 12.97
N VAL A 221 -19.03 -22.98 14.13
CA VAL A 221 -17.58 -23.08 14.34
C VAL A 221 -17.10 -24.51 14.20
N ALA A 222 -17.80 -25.48 14.80
CA ALA A 222 -17.44 -26.89 14.72
C ALA A 222 -17.48 -27.42 13.28
N GLU A 223 -18.51 -27.04 12.50
CA GLU A 223 -18.62 -27.42 11.08
C GLU A 223 -17.45 -26.87 10.25
N LEU A 224 -17.12 -25.58 10.40
CA LEU A 224 -16.00 -25.02 9.66
C LEU A 224 -14.66 -25.59 10.12
N ASN A 225 -14.48 -25.88 11.42
CA ASN A 225 -13.30 -26.56 11.93
C ASN A 225 -13.10 -27.92 11.26
N GLU A 226 -14.17 -28.69 11.13
CA GLU A 226 -14.14 -30.01 10.51
C GLU A 226 -13.84 -29.92 9.02
N LEU A 227 -14.45 -28.99 8.28
CA LEU A 227 -14.12 -28.72 6.89
C LEU A 227 -12.64 -28.30 6.72
N VAL A 228 -12.14 -27.43 7.59
CA VAL A 228 -10.74 -27.00 7.58
C VAL A 228 -9.83 -28.20 7.85
N ARG A 229 -10.08 -28.97 8.91
CA ARG A 229 -9.34 -30.21 9.22
C ARG A 229 -9.33 -31.14 8.02
N PHE A 230 -10.49 -31.41 7.42
CA PHE A 230 -10.62 -32.23 6.23
C PHE A 230 -9.75 -31.69 5.09
N LYS A 231 -9.74 -30.39 4.83
CA LYS A 231 -8.97 -29.79 3.73
C LYS A 231 -7.49 -29.53 4.03
N THR A 232 -7.04 -29.58 5.27
CA THR A 232 -5.64 -29.30 5.65
C THR A 232 -4.88 -30.52 6.15
N ALA A 233 -5.56 -31.62 6.53
CA ALA A 233 -4.91 -32.83 7.04
C ALA A 233 -3.88 -33.39 6.04
N THR A 234 -2.76 -33.93 6.53
CA THR A 234 -1.73 -34.52 5.66
C THR A 234 -2.27 -35.75 4.92
N LEU A 235 -2.92 -36.64 5.66
CA LEU A 235 -3.59 -37.83 5.14
C LEU A 235 -5.09 -37.68 5.33
N THR A 236 -5.88 -38.27 4.44
CA THR A 236 -7.33 -38.30 4.57
C THR A 236 -7.72 -39.33 5.64
N ASP A 237 -8.71 -39.01 6.48
CA ASP A 237 -9.23 -39.93 7.49
C ASP A 237 -9.88 -41.16 6.82
N ILE A 238 -9.82 -42.32 7.48
CA ILE A 238 -10.36 -43.58 6.96
C ILE A 238 -11.87 -43.40 6.66
N GLY A 239 -12.30 -43.87 5.48
CA GLY A 239 -13.69 -43.75 5.03
C GLY A 239 -13.99 -42.44 4.29
N PHE A 240 -13.07 -41.48 4.29
CA PHE A 240 -13.20 -40.25 3.53
C PHE A 240 -12.30 -40.23 2.29
N GLN A 241 -12.75 -39.56 1.25
CA GLN A 241 -11.94 -39.25 0.07
C GLN A 241 -11.85 -37.73 -0.09
N ARG A 242 -10.70 -37.26 -0.58
CA ARG A 242 -10.44 -35.83 -0.71
C ARG A 242 -9.67 -35.52 -1.97
N ILE A 243 -10.12 -34.48 -2.67
CA ILE A 243 -9.33 -33.83 -3.71
C ILE A 243 -8.83 -32.46 -3.27
N GLY A 244 -7.54 -32.24 -3.50
CA GLY A 244 -6.83 -31.01 -3.17
C GLY A 244 -6.62 -30.81 -1.67
N VAL A 245 -5.56 -30.09 -1.32
CA VAL A 245 -5.22 -29.69 0.05
C VAL A 245 -5.16 -28.17 0.10
N TRP A 246 -5.78 -27.58 1.12
CA TRP A 246 -5.68 -26.14 1.37
C TRP A 246 -4.39 -25.84 2.13
N ASN A 247 -3.65 -24.85 1.66
CA ASN A 247 -2.61 -24.22 2.45
C ASN A 247 -3.21 -23.17 3.40
N GLU A 248 -2.36 -22.56 4.24
CA GLU A 248 -2.78 -21.54 5.21
C GLU A 248 -3.51 -20.37 4.54
N GLU A 249 -3.03 -19.86 3.39
CA GLU A 249 -3.69 -18.75 2.69
C GLU A 249 -5.05 -19.14 2.13
N THR A 250 -5.15 -20.32 1.52
CA THR A 250 -6.41 -20.84 1.00
C THR A 250 -7.40 -21.02 2.14
N THR A 251 -6.95 -21.56 3.27
CA THR A 251 -7.76 -21.72 4.48
C THR A 251 -8.30 -20.39 4.97
N ALA A 252 -7.43 -19.39 5.16
CA ALA A 252 -7.82 -18.04 5.57
C ALA A 252 -8.83 -17.41 4.59
N GLN A 253 -8.60 -17.55 3.28
CA GLN A 253 -9.51 -17.06 2.26
C GLN A 253 -10.89 -17.75 2.33
N LYS A 254 -10.93 -19.08 2.52
CA LYS A 254 -12.21 -19.82 2.60
C LYS A 254 -12.98 -19.44 3.86
N ILE A 255 -12.31 -19.29 5.00
CA ILE A 255 -12.92 -18.79 6.24
C ILE A 255 -13.53 -17.40 6.00
N GLU A 256 -12.82 -16.50 5.33
CA GLU A 256 -13.33 -15.16 5.00
C GLU A 256 -14.55 -15.24 4.05
N HIS A 257 -14.47 -16.04 2.99
CA HIS A 257 -15.56 -16.19 2.02
C HIS A 257 -16.84 -16.74 2.65
N PHE A 258 -16.73 -17.81 3.46
CA PHE A 258 -17.88 -18.35 4.18
C PHE A 258 -18.39 -17.38 5.25
N GLY A 259 -17.48 -16.68 5.95
CA GLY A 259 -17.84 -15.64 6.91
C GLY A 259 -18.65 -14.49 6.29
N LEU A 260 -18.29 -14.05 5.08
CA LEU A 260 -19.05 -13.04 4.33
C LEU A 260 -20.41 -13.56 3.87
N MET A 261 -20.48 -14.81 3.42
CA MET A 261 -21.74 -15.44 2.99
C MET A 261 -22.73 -15.58 4.16
N PHE A 262 -22.29 -16.16 5.27
CA PHE A 262 -23.10 -16.30 6.47
C PHE A 262 -23.43 -14.94 7.09
N GLY A 263 -22.52 -13.96 7.00
CA GLY A 263 -22.77 -12.58 7.39
C GLY A 263 -23.90 -11.93 6.59
N ALA A 264 -23.98 -12.19 5.28
CA ALA A 264 -25.06 -11.69 4.44
C ALA A 264 -26.41 -12.37 4.78
N LEU A 265 -26.39 -13.68 5.02
CA LEU A 265 -27.58 -14.43 5.44
C LEU A 265 -28.10 -13.93 6.80
N ALA A 266 -27.21 -13.66 7.76
CA ALA A 266 -27.58 -13.21 9.10
C ALA A 266 -28.02 -11.75 9.17
N ALA A 267 -27.48 -10.87 8.32
CA ALA A 267 -27.75 -9.44 8.38
C ALA A 267 -29.22 -9.11 8.14
N SER A 268 -29.73 -8.07 8.81
CA SER A 268 -31.14 -7.66 8.72
C SER A 268 -31.55 -7.25 7.29
N PRO A 269 -32.74 -7.65 6.80
CA PRO A 269 -33.31 -7.18 5.53
C PRO A 269 -33.58 -5.68 5.49
N SER A 270 -33.90 -5.07 6.64
CA SER A 270 -34.20 -3.63 6.75
C SER A 270 -32.97 -2.78 7.07
N GLY A 271 -31.81 -3.40 7.33
CA GLY A 271 -30.56 -2.69 7.61
C GLY A 271 -29.82 -2.26 6.33
N GLU A 272 -28.75 -1.48 6.47
CA GLU A 272 -27.92 -0.99 5.33
C GLU A 272 -27.25 -2.12 4.53
N VAL A 273 -27.08 -3.29 5.14
CA VAL A 273 -26.58 -4.50 4.47
C VAL A 273 -27.67 -5.12 3.58
N GLN A 274 -28.94 -4.97 3.95
CA GLN A 274 -30.11 -5.59 3.32
C GLN A 274 -29.94 -7.11 3.18
N GLY A 275 -29.53 -7.78 4.27
CA GLY A 275 -29.29 -9.22 4.30
C GLY A 275 -30.59 -10.04 4.32
N HIS A 276 -30.49 -11.34 4.58
CA HIS A 276 -31.68 -12.21 4.61
C HIS A 276 -32.40 -12.21 5.99
N GLY A 277 -31.69 -11.93 7.08
CA GLY A 277 -32.23 -11.98 8.44
C GLY A 277 -32.39 -13.38 9.03
N VAL A 278 -31.59 -14.36 8.58
CA VAL A 278 -31.59 -15.71 9.17
C VAL A 278 -31.01 -15.64 10.58
N PRO A 279 -31.69 -16.14 11.63
CA PRO A 279 -31.13 -16.22 12.97
C PRO A 279 -29.83 -17.02 12.98
N LEU A 280 -28.81 -16.56 13.72
CA LEU A 280 -27.47 -17.17 13.69
C LEU A 280 -27.49 -18.64 14.08
N GLU A 281 -28.33 -19.02 15.04
CA GLU A 281 -28.53 -20.40 15.50
C GLU A 281 -29.07 -21.35 14.41
N ASN A 282 -29.70 -20.79 13.37
CA ASN A 282 -30.28 -21.52 12.24
C ASN A 282 -29.32 -21.62 11.04
N ILE A 283 -28.16 -20.96 11.09
CA ILE A 283 -27.15 -21.03 10.03
C ILE A 283 -26.28 -22.28 10.23
N SER A 284 -26.24 -23.14 9.21
CA SER A 284 -25.40 -24.33 9.13
C SER A 284 -24.89 -24.53 7.71
N PHE A 285 -23.72 -25.16 7.53
CA PHE A 285 -23.24 -25.61 6.23
C PHE A 285 -24.22 -26.56 5.54
N ALA A 286 -25.07 -27.28 6.29
CA ALA A 286 -26.10 -28.15 5.74
C ALA A 286 -27.02 -27.41 4.75
N MET A 287 -27.38 -26.15 5.05
CA MET A 287 -28.27 -25.36 4.18
C MET A 287 -27.63 -25.05 2.82
N LEU A 288 -26.30 -25.12 2.72
CA LEU A 288 -25.59 -24.87 1.47
C LEU A 288 -25.79 -25.98 0.45
N ILE A 289 -26.50 -27.07 0.78
CA ILE A 289 -26.94 -28.08 -0.20
C ILE A 289 -28.05 -27.54 -1.12
N PHE A 290 -28.76 -26.48 -0.73
CA PHE A 290 -29.91 -25.98 -1.48
C PHE A 290 -29.53 -24.94 -2.55
N PRO A 291 -29.88 -25.14 -3.83
CA PRO A 291 -29.63 -24.18 -4.91
C PRO A 291 -30.13 -22.75 -4.62
N ARG A 292 -31.31 -22.62 -3.98
CA ARG A 292 -31.95 -21.33 -3.68
C ARG A 292 -31.09 -20.45 -2.78
N VAL A 293 -30.34 -21.03 -1.84
CA VAL A 293 -29.42 -20.28 -0.96
C VAL A 293 -28.29 -19.64 -1.77
N TRP A 294 -27.74 -20.36 -2.75
CA TRP A 294 -26.69 -19.85 -3.63
C TRP A 294 -27.20 -18.80 -4.61
N ASP A 295 -28.36 -19.04 -5.23
CA ASP A 295 -28.98 -18.08 -6.13
C ASP A 295 -29.32 -16.77 -5.41
N TRP A 296 -29.92 -16.85 -4.21
CA TRP A 296 -30.18 -15.68 -3.39
C TRP A 296 -28.89 -14.91 -3.10
N TYR A 297 -27.83 -15.61 -2.67
CA TYR A 297 -26.59 -14.95 -2.29
C TYR A 297 -25.91 -14.22 -3.46
N VAL A 298 -25.91 -14.87 -4.63
CA VAL A 298 -25.31 -14.33 -5.85
C VAL A 298 -26.13 -13.16 -6.41
N GLN A 299 -27.47 -13.24 -6.38
CA GLN A 299 -28.36 -12.13 -6.75
C GLN A 299 -28.29 -10.97 -5.74
N TRP A 300 -28.17 -11.27 -4.45
CA TRP A 300 -27.97 -10.26 -3.41
C TRP A 300 -26.67 -9.48 -3.63
N ARG A 301 -25.57 -10.18 -3.92
CA ARG A 301 -24.29 -9.58 -4.30
C ARG A 301 -24.40 -8.71 -5.55
N GLU A 302 -25.15 -9.18 -6.55
CA GLU A 302 -25.42 -8.44 -7.77
C GLU A 302 -26.20 -7.17 -7.49
N ARG A 303 -27.35 -7.23 -6.80
CA ARG A 303 -28.16 -6.06 -6.46
C ARG A 303 -27.38 -5.02 -5.66
N ARG A 304 -26.57 -5.47 -4.70
CA ARG A 304 -25.74 -4.59 -3.88
C ARG A 304 -24.65 -3.88 -4.68
N ARG A 305 -24.16 -4.51 -5.75
CA ARG A 305 -23.05 -4.00 -6.57
C ARG A 305 -23.48 -3.39 -7.91
N GLY A 306 -24.63 -3.79 -8.45
CA GLY A 306 -25.18 -3.46 -9.76
C GLY A 306 -24.78 -4.38 -10.94
N PHE A 307 -24.00 -5.45 -10.72
CA PHE A 307 -23.59 -6.43 -11.75
C PHE A 307 -22.87 -7.64 -11.14
N PHE A 308 -22.65 -8.70 -11.93
CA PHE A 308 -21.87 -9.90 -11.56
C PHE A 308 -20.36 -9.78 -11.84
N THR A 309 -19.53 -10.53 -11.11
CA THR A 309 -18.08 -10.66 -11.32
C THR A 309 -17.63 -12.11 -11.21
N ARG A 310 -16.33 -12.36 -11.44
CA ARG A 310 -15.73 -13.69 -11.19
C ARG A 310 -15.84 -14.17 -9.74
N TRP A 311 -16.03 -13.28 -8.77
CA TRP A 311 -16.16 -13.67 -7.38
C TRP A 311 -17.37 -14.60 -7.15
N GLU A 312 -18.50 -14.31 -7.80
CA GLU A 312 -19.71 -15.14 -7.70
C GLU A 312 -19.47 -16.52 -8.35
N CYS A 313 -18.75 -16.57 -9.48
CA CYS A 313 -18.30 -17.83 -10.07
C CYS A 313 -17.41 -18.62 -9.08
N ASP A 314 -16.47 -17.96 -8.39
CA ASP A 314 -15.57 -18.61 -7.44
C ASP A 314 -16.30 -19.14 -6.20
N MET A 315 -17.37 -18.49 -5.76
CA MET A 315 -18.24 -19.02 -4.70
C MET A 315 -19.02 -20.24 -5.14
N LEU A 316 -19.62 -20.22 -6.33
CA LEU A 316 -20.32 -21.39 -6.87
C LEU A 316 -19.36 -22.57 -7.12
N ARG A 317 -18.10 -22.31 -7.51
CA ARG A 317 -17.06 -23.36 -7.55
C ARG A 317 -16.77 -23.93 -6.17
N ASN A 318 -16.87 -23.15 -5.09
CA ASN A 318 -16.77 -23.68 -3.73
C ASN A 318 -17.97 -24.57 -3.41
N ALA A 319 -19.18 -24.19 -3.82
CA ALA A 319 -20.38 -25.03 -3.70
C ALA A 319 -20.14 -26.40 -4.36
N MET A 320 -19.71 -26.39 -5.63
CA MET A 320 -19.38 -27.61 -6.37
C MET A 320 -18.32 -28.46 -5.66
N ALA A 321 -17.29 -27.83 -5.08
CA ALA A 321 -16.25 -28.56 -4.36
C ALA A 321 -16.74 -29.18 -3.04
N LEU A 322 -17.77 -28.63 -2.40
CA LEU A 322 -18.36 -29.16 -1.17
C LEU A 322 -19.24 -30.39 -1.44
N VAL A 323 -19.94 -30.45 -2.58
CA VAL A 323 -20.88 -31.53 -2.92
C VAL A 323 -20.38 -32.50 -3.98
N ARG A 324 -19.13 -32.35 -4.42
CA ARG A 324 -18.52 -33.20 -5.46
C ARG A 324 -18.66 -34.69 -5.12
N GLN A 325 -18.97 -35.49 -6.13
CA GLN A 325 -19.01 -36.95 -6.02
C GLN A 325 -17.70 -37.47 -5.41
N GLU A 326 -17.84 -38.41 -4.47
CA GLU A 326 -16.79 -39.07 -3.66
C GLU A 326 -16.00 -38.14 -2.72
N THR A 327 -15.67 -36.92 -3.14
CA THR A 327 -14.62 -36.10 -2.50
C THR A 327 -15.12 -34.81 -1.85
N GLY A 328 -16.42 -34.50 -2.01
CA GLY A 328 -17.07 -33.35 -1.41
C GLY A 328 -17.24 -33.55 0.10
N TRP A 329 -16.86 -32.56 0.89
CA TRP A 329 -16.99 -32.62 2.35
C TRP A 329 -18.45 -32.74 2.79
N LEU A 330 -19.32 -31.87 2.25
CA LEU A 330 -20.75 -31.85 2.59
C LEU A 330 -21.45 -33.15 2.15
N ARG A 331 -21.05 -33.71 1.00
CA ARG A 331 -21.57 -35.01 0.52
C ARG A 331 -21.25 -36.16 1.48
N GLN A 332 -20.08 -36.13 2.11
CA GLN A 332 -19.61 -37.18 3.02
C GLN A 332 -20.10 -36.99 4.45
N HIS A 333 -20.94 -35.98 4.73
CA HIS A 333 -21.45 -35.66 6.08
C HIS A 333 -23.00 -35.58 6.08
N PRO A 334 -23.71 -36.68 5.77
CA PRO A 334 -25.18 -36.70 5.74
C PRO A 334 -25.83 -36.43 7.11
N GLU A 335 -25.11 -36.68 8.21
CA GLU A 335 -25.57 -36.38 9.57
C GLU A 335 -25.87 -34.89 9.79
N LEU A 336 -25.29 -34.00 8.97
CA LEU A 336 -25.60 -32.56 8.97
C LEU A 336 -27.05 -32.27 8.57
N ALA A 337 -27.75 -33.18 7.89
CA ALA A 337 -29.16 -33.02 7.53
C ALA A 337 -30.08 -32.89 8.76
N SER A 338 -29.65 -33.38 9.92
CA SER A 338 -30.35 -33.20 11.20
C SER A 338 -30.41 -31.74 11.65
N ARG A 339 -29.52 -30.87 11.13
CA ARG A 339 -29.39 -29.46 11.48
C ARG A 339 -30.23 -28.53 10.61
N LEU A 340 -30.85 -29.08 9.57
CA LEU A 340 -31.71 -28.31 8.68
C LEU A 340 -32.99 -27.85 9.38
N VAL A 341 -33.29 -26.58 9.21
CA VAL A 341 -34.52 -25.92 9.66
C VAL A 341 -35.12 -25.13 8.49
N PRO A 342 -36.45 -24.95 8.43
CA PRO A 342 -37.07 -24.12 7.40
C PRO A 342 -36.54 -22.69 7.46
N ILE A 343 -36.24 -22.12 6.30
CA ILE A 343 -35.78 -20.74 6.16
C ILE A 343 -36.65 -20.09 5.10
N ASP A 344 -37.45 -19.12 5.53
CA ASP A 344 -38.41 -18.44 4.66
C ASP A 344 -37.75 -17.97 3.37
N GLY A 345 -38.41 -18.18 2.23
CA GLY A 345 -37.88 -17.83 0.92
C GLY A 345 -36.65 -18.62 0.41
N LEU A 346 -36.00 -19.46 1.22
CA LEU A 346 -34.78 -20.21 0.82
C LEU A 346 -34.91 -21.73 0.91
N VAL A 347 -35.48 -22.26 2.00
CA VAL A 347 -35.53 -23.70 2.31
C VAL A 347 -36.89 -24.04 2.90
N SER A 348 -37.69 -24.85 2.20
CA SER A 348 -39.01 -25.31 2.70
C SER A 348 -38.90 -26.57 3.56
N VAL A 349 -40.02 -27.00 4.16
CA VAL A 349 -40.07 -28.27 4.90
C VAL A 349 -39.87 -29.46 3.95
N GLU A 350 -40.49 -29.42 2.78
CA GLU A 350 -40.39 -30.46 1.74
C GLU A 350 -38.97 -30.57 1.19
N ASP A 351 -38.26 -29.44 1.04
CA ASP A 351 -36.84 -29.41 0.67
C ASP A 351 -36.00 -30.21 1.69
N ILE A 352 -36.27 -30.02 2.98
CA ILE A 352 -35.55 -30.68 4.08
C ILE A 352 -35.85 -32.18 4.13
N GLU A 353 -37.12 -32.55 4.00
CA GLU A 353 -37.54 -33.96 3.98
C GLU A 353 -36.91 -34.70 2.80
N SER A 354 -36.92 -34.09 1.62
CA SER A 354 -36.29 -34.64 0.41
C SER A 354 -34.78 -34.81 0.58
N ALA A 355 -34.09 -33.81 1.13
CA ALA A 355 -32.65 -33.88 1.38
C ALA A 355 -32.27 -34.92 2.45
N ARG A 356 -33.13 -35.13 3.47
CA ARG A 356 -32.94 -36.18 4.48
C ARG A 356 -33.16 -37.57 3.91
N ALA A 357 -34.10 -37.73 2.98
CA ALA A 357 -34.38 -38.98 2.31
C ALA A 357 -33.27 -39.37 1.31
N ASP A 358 -32.74 -38.39 0.57
CA ASP A 358 -31.68 -38.61 -0.44
C ASP A 358 -30.65 -37.48 -0.44
N TRP A 359 -29.73 -37.53 0.53
CA TRP A 359 -28.63 -36.58 0.65
C TRP A 359 -27.69 -36.57 -0.57
N PRO A 360 -27.27 -37.74 -1.12
CA PRO A 360 -26.50 -37.78 -2.37
C PRO A 360 -27.23 -37.13 -3.54
N GLY A 361 -28.53 -37.37 -3.72
CA GLY A 361 -29.34 -36.75 -4.76
C GLY A 361 -29.42 -35.23 -4.63
N ALA A 362 -29.62 -34.72 -3.41
CA ALA A 362 -29.57 -33.28 -3.14
C ALA A 362 -28.20 -32.66 -3.48
N CYS A 363 -27.10 -33.37 -3.19
CA CYS A 363 -25.75 -32.96 -3.59
C CYS A 363 -25.59 -32.89 -5.12
N ASP A 364 -26.13 -33.87 -5.85
CA ASP A 364 -26.04 -33.93 -7.31
C ASP A 364 -26.87 -32.81 -7.97
N ILE A 365 -28.05 -32.50 -7.42
CA ILE A 365 -28.88 -31.35 -7.83
C ILE A 365 -28.09 -30.04 -7.67
N LEU A 366 -27.48 -29.80 -6.51
CA LEU A 366 -26.68 -28.59 -6.32
C LEU A 366 -25.48 -28.54 -7.26
N HIS A 367 -24.76 -29.65 -7.42
CA HIS A 367 -23.57 -29.68 -8.26
C HIS A 367 -23.91 -29.33 -9.71
N ALA A 368 -25.02 -29.88 -10.25
CA ALA A 368 -25.52 -29.56 -11.58
C ALA A 368 -25.94 -28.08 -11.68
N HIS A 369 -26.70 -27.58 -10.70
CA HIS A 369 -27.15 -26.18 -10.64
C HIS A 369 -25.99 -25.20 -10.62
N ALA A 370 -25.04 -25.37 -9.69
CA ALA A 370 -23.88 -24.51 -9.56
C ALA A 370 -23.02 -24.52 -10.83
N ARG A 371 -22.85 -25.68 -11.47
CA ARG A 371 -22.12 -25.79 -12.74
C ARG A 371 -22.80 -25.01 -13.87
N ALA A 372 -24.12 -25.08 -13.98
CA ALA A 372 -24.90 -24.31 -14.95
C ALA A 372 -24.79 -22.80 -14.66
N ARG A 373 -25.02 -22.41 -13.41
CA ARG A 373 -25.00 -21.01 -12.97
C ARG A 373 -23.63 -20.36 -13.12
N VAL A 374 -22.53 -21.08 -12.90
CA VAL A 374 -21.18 -20.58 -13.20
C VAL A 374 -21.05 -20.17 -14.67
N LYS A 375 -21.56 -20.98 -15.61
CA LYS A 375 -21.47 -20.66 -17.05
C LYS A 375 -22.31 -19.44 -17.41
N GLU A 376 -23.50 -19.31 -16.83
CA GLU A 376 -24.38 -18.16 -17.08
C GLU A 376 -23.75 -16.88 -16.54
N ILE A 377 -23.27 -16.90 -15.29
CA ILE A 377 -22.65 -15.74 -14.65
C ILE A 377 -21.37 -15.37 -15.38
N ASP A 378 -20.51 -16.32 -15.76
CA ASP A 378 -19.25 -16.02 -16.44
C ASP A 378 -19.46 -15.27 -17.77
N ARG A 379 -20.61 -15.49 -18.46
CA ARG A 379 -20.98 -14.77 -19.69
C ARG A 379 -21.39 -13.31 -19.46
N VAL A 380 -22.00 -13.02 -18.31
CA VAL A 380 -22.50 -11.67 -17.96
C VAL A 380 -21.61 -10.95 -16.96
N ALA A 381 -20.63 -11.66 -16.39
CA ALA A 381 -19.71 -11.14 -15.40
C ALA A 381 -18.88 -10.03 -16.04
N ARG A 382 -18.99 -8.83 -15.47
CA ARG A 382 -18.22 -7.68 -15.92
C ARG A 382 -16.85 -7.72 -15.25
N ILE A 383 -15.81 -7.54 -16.06
CA ILE A 383 -14.49 -7.16 -15.52
C ILE A 383 -14.68 -5.72 -15.03
N HIS A 384 -14.86 -5.56 -13.72
CA HIS A 384 -15.19 -4.27 -13.13
C HIS A 384 -14.16 -3.18 -13.47
N ARG A 385 -12.89 -3.56 -13.59
CA ARG A 385 -11.83 -2.66 -13.98
C ARG A 385 -10.86 -3.40 -14.84
N ASP A 386 -10.40 -2.74 -15.88
CA ASP A 386 -9.10 -3.10 -16.42
C ASP A 386 -8.05 -3.00 -15.29
N PRO A 387 -7.48 -4.11 -14.79
CA PRO A 387 -6.51 -4.08 -13.69
C PRO A 387 -5.27 -3.25 -14.03
N PHE A 388 -5.06 -2.99 -15.31
CA PHE A 388 -3.97 -2.20 -15.86
C PHE A 388 -4.26 -0.70 -15.93
N GLU A 389 -5.52 -0.25 -15.84
CA GLU A 389 -5.89 1.17 -15.91
C GLU A 389 -5.02 2.09 -15.05
N PRO A 390 -4.73 1.80 -13.76
CA PRO A 390 -3.95 2.72 -12.94
C PRO A 390 -2.47 2.83 -13.36
N ILE A 391 -2.01 1.94 -14.23
CA ILE A 391 -0.64 1.89 -14.76
C ILE A 391 -0.58 1.96 -16.29
N LEU A 392 -1.69 2.24 -16.98
CA LEU A 392 -1.73 2.32 -18.44
C LEU A 392 -0.66 3.27 -19.01
N PRO A 393 -0.43 4.48 -18.45
CA PRO A 393 0.64 5.36 -18.93
C PRO A 393 2.03 4.72 -18.95
N ILE A 394 2.26 3.74 -18.07
CA ILE A 394 3.52 2.98 -18.00
C ILE A 394 3.50 1.84 -19.02
N LEU A 395 2.41 1.08 -19.08
CA LEU A 395 2.30 -0.07 -19.98
C LEU A 395 2.22 0.34 -21.44
N GLU A 396 1.76 1.54 -21.75
CA GLU A 396 1.72 2.10 -23.09
C GLU A 396 3.09 2.65 -23.53
N ALA A 397 3.95 3.03 -22.58
CA ALA A 397 5.30 3.50 -22.88
C ALA A 397 6.12 2.46 -23.67
N PRO A 398 7.08 2.90 -24.52
CA PRO A 398 7.96 1.99 -25.26
C PRO A 398 8.75 1.06 -24.32
N SER A 399 9.23 1.60 -23.21
CA SER A 399 9.92 0.86 -22.16
C SER A 399 9.18 1.01 -20.82
N PRO A 400 8.25 0.10 -20.49
CA PRO A 400 7.50 0.17 -19.24
C PRO A 400 8.38 0.14 -17.99
N VAL A 401 9.46 -0.66 -17.98
CA VAL A 401 10.41 -0.70 -16.85
C VAL A 401 11.16 0.63 -16.71
N ALA A 402 11.63 1.24 -17.80
CA ALA A 402 12.31 2.54 -17.72
C ALA A 402 11.35 3.65 -17.26
N GLU A 403 10.09 3.62 -17.71
CA GLU A 403 9.07 4.58 -17.28
C GLU A 403 8.81 4.44 -15.77
N TYR A 404 8.64 3.20 -15.28
CA TYR A 404 8.44 2.94 -13.85
C TYR A 404 9.69 3.27 -13.00
N LEU A 405 10.89 3.12 -13.55
CA LEU A 405 12.14 3.42 -12.84
C LEU A 405 12.27 4.89 -12.46
N LYS A 406 11.65 5.82 -13.20
CA LYS A 406 11.59 7.26 -12.86
C LYS A 406 11.05 7.51 -11.45
N ILE A 407 10.22 6.62 -10.92
CA ILE A 407 9.73 6.69 -9.53
C ILE A 407 10.89 6.56 -8.53
N ALA A 408 11.86 5.68 -8.80
CA ALA A 408 13.04 5.52 -7.96
C ALA A 408 13.93 6.78 -8.00
N ASP A 409 14.07 7.41 -9.16
CA ASP A 409 14.81 8.66 -9.33
C ASP A 409 14.15 9.81 -8.54
N GLU A 410 12.82 9.93 -8.61
CA GLU A 410 12.07 10.94 -7.86
C GLU A 410 12.18 10.72 -6.34
N ILE A 411 12.20 9.47 -5.87
CA ILE A 411 12.47 9.14 -4.46
C ILE A 411 13.86 9.64 -4.04
N MET A 412 14.88 9.41 -4.87
CA MET A 412 16.27 9.78 -4.58
C MET A 412 16.50 11.29 -4.64
N LYS A 413 15.87 11.97 -5.60
CA LYS A 413 15.84 13.45 -5.71
C LYS A 413 15.26 14.10 -4.45
N LEU A 414 14.29 13.45 -3.82
CA LEU A 414 13.60 13.94 -2.63
C LEU A 414 14.19 13.41 -1.31
N ARG A 415 15.35 12.76 -1.35
CA ARG A 415 16.00 12.18 -0.17
C ARG A 415 16.41 13.25 0.85
N PRO A 416 15.99 13.13 2.11
CA PRO A 416 16.42 14.05 3.16
C PRO A 416 17.84 13.76 3.62
N ASP A 417 18.50 14.76 4.21
CA ASP A 417 19.80 14.62 4.86
C ASP A 417 19.71 13.60 6.02
N ALA A 418 20.42 12.49 5.88
CA ALA A 418 20.43 11.40 6.85
C ALA A 418 21.05 11.77 8.20
N ARG A 419 21.94 12.77 8.26
CA ARG A 419 22.54 13.23 9.52
C ARG A 419 21.51 13.99 10.35
N ARG A 420 20.70 14.83 9.70
CA ARG A 420 19.69 15.68 10.36
C ARG A 420 18.33 14.99 10.53
N TYR A 421 17.95 14.13 9.59
CA TYR A 421 16.67 13.44 9.55
C TYR A 421 16.83 11.94 9.32
N PRO A 422 17.52 11.21 10.21
CA PRO A 422 17.88 9.79 10.01
C PRO A 422 16.68 8.89 9.75
N ARG A 423 15.58 9.11 10.47
CA ARG A 423 14.32 8.35 10.31
C ARG A 423 13.66 8.62 8.95
N ALA A 424 13.58 9.88 8.52
CA ALA A 424 12.99 10.20 7.22
C ALA A 424 13.86 9.66 6.07
N ALA A 425 15.19 9.75 6.21
CA ALA A 425 16.12 9.16 5.24
C ALA A 425 15.96 7.64 5.17
N ALA A 426 15.76 6.96 6.31
CA ALA A 426 15.48 5.54 6.37
C ALA A 426 14.15 5.16 5.69
N GLU A 427 13.10 5.97 5.84
CA GLU A 427 11.82 5.78 5.16
C GLU A 427 11.94 5.94 3.64
N THR A 428 12.72 6.93 3.17
CA THR A 428 13.05 7.13 1.76
C THR A 428 13.87 5.96 1.21
N ALA A 429 14.91 5.51 1.93
CA ALA A 429 15.72 4.36 1.52
C ALA A 429 14.89 3.08 1.39
N ARG A 430 13.99 2.83 2.36
CA ARG A 430 13.02 1.72 2.28
C ARG A 430 12.13 1.84 1.03
N SER A 431 11.62 3.04 0.75
CA SER A 431 10.76 3.31 -0.41
C SER A 431 11.49 3.06 -1.74
N TYR A 432 12.74 3.52 -1.84
CA TYR A 432 13.61 3.28 -2.99
C TYR A 432 13.83 1.77 -3.22
N LEU A 433 14.21 1.04 -2.16
CA LEU A 433 14.45 -0.40 -2.23
C LEU A 433 13.18 -1.20 -2.55
N LEU A 434 12.00 -0.77 -2.09
CA LEU A 434 10.73 -1.39 -2.47
C LEU A 434 10.54 -1.38 -3.99
N ILE A 435 10.76 -0.23 -4.63
CA ILE A 435 10.64 -0.07 -6.08
C ILE A 435 11.75 -0.84 -6.81
N ARG A 436 13.02 -0.65 -6.42
CA ARG A 436 14.17 -1.29 -7.07
C ARG A 436 14.11 -2.81 -6.99
N LEU A 437 13.90 -3.39 -5.81
CA LEU A 437 13.80 -4.84 -5.66
C LEU A 437 12.54 -5.41 -6.31
N GLY A 438 11.43 -4.66 -6.30
CA GLY A 438 10.23 -5.04 -7.04
C GLY A 438 10.51 -5.24 -8.53
N LEU A 439 11.22 -4.29 -9.16
CA LEU A 439 11.58 -4.34 -10.58
C LEU A 439 12.62 -5.42 -10.90
N HIS A 440 13.59 -5.67 -10.02
CA HIS A 440 14.59 -6.71 -10.29
C HIS A 440 14.06 -8.13 -10.08
N LEU A 441 13.19 -8.33 -9.10
CA LEU A 441 12.81 -9.68 -8.67
C LEU A 441 11.50 -10.16 -9.29
N GLY A 442 10.57 -9.26 -9.60
CA GLY A 442 9.23 -9.61 -10.06
C GLY A 442 8.44 -10.47 -9.08
N LEU A 443 8.85 -10.56 -7.81
CA LEU A 443 8.20 -11.42 -6.81
C LEU A 443 6.77 -10.97 -6.49
N ARG A 444 5.91 -11.93 -6.12
CA ARG A 444 4.59 -11.60 -5.55
C ARG A 444 4.77 -10.89 -4.21
N GLN A 445 3.78 -10.08 -3.82
CA GLN A 445 3.82 -9.30 -2.58
C GLN A 445 4.15 -10.15 -1.35
N LYS A 446 3.64 -11.39 -1.25
CA LYS A 446 3.91 -12.29 -0.13
C LYS A 446 5.42 -12.55 -0.01
N ASN A 447 6.04 -12.99 -1.10
CA ASN A 447 7.45 -13.36 -1.15
C ASN A 447 8.34 -12.14 -0.87
N LEU A 448 8.01 -10.97 -1.42
CA LEU A 448 8.77 -9.74 -1.17
C LEU A 448 8.60 -9.23 0.28
N ARG A 449 7.38 -9.24 0.81
CA ARG A 449 7.05 -8.83 2.18
C ARG A 449 7.70 -9.71 3.23
N GLN A 450 7.73 -11.02 2.99
CA GLN A 450 8.25 -12.03 3.92
C GLN A 450 9.72 -12.37 3.70
N LEU A 451 10.39 -11.76 2.72
CA LEU A 451 11.81 -11.97 2.43
C LEU A 451 12.62 -11.72 3.70
N LEU A 452 13.34 -12.75 4.16
CA LEU A 452 14.28 -12.65 5.27
C LEU A 452 15.55 -11.92 4.82
N VAL A 453 16.32 -11.40 5.77
CA VAL A 453 17.64 -10.84 5.50
C VAL A 453 18.72 -11.56 6.30
N CYS A 454 19.82 -11.88 5.63
CA CYS A 454 21.06 -12.36 6.20
C CYS A 454 22.14 -11.29 5.97
N PRO A 455 22.61 -10.59 7.02
CA PRO A 455 23.69 -9.63 6.89
C PRO A 455 24.96 -10.25 6.29
N ARG A 456 25.73 -9.44 5.54
CA ARG A 456 27.02 -9.88 5.00
C ARG A 456 27.96 -10.31 6.14
N GLY A 457 28.71 -11.39 5.92
CA GLY A 457 29.60 -11.98 6.93
C GLY A 457 28.89 -12.89 7.95
N THR A 458 27.57 -13.09 7.84
CA THR A 458 26.85 -14.08 8.66
C THR A 458 26.49 -15.30 7.81
N LEU A 459 26.41 -16.47 8.45
CA LEU A 459 26.08 -17.72 7.76
C LEU A 459 24.60 -17.68 7.32
N PRO A 460 24.30 -17.80 6.02
CA PRO A 460 22.92 -17.81 5.54
C PRO A 460 22.19 -19.09 5.95
N ARG A 461 20.87 -19.03 5.95
CA ARG A 461 20.04 -20.22 6.20
C ARG A 461 20.21 -21.22 5.07
N SER A 462 20.16 -22.51 5.42
CA SER A 462 20.15 -23.58 4.43
C SER A 462 18.81 -23.58 3.67
N GLU A 463 18.82 -24.12 2.46
CA GLU A 463 17.59 -24.24 1.65
C GLU A 463 16.49 -25.00 2.39
N ARG A 464 16.84 -26.09 3.09
CA ARG A 464 15.91 -26.88 3.90
C ARG A 464 15.26 -26.08 5.04
N GLN A 465 16.01 -25.18 5.69
CA GLN A 465 15.46 -24.28 6.69
C GLN A 465 14.47 -23.31 6.06
N LEU A 466 14.79 -22.76 4.89
CA LEU A 466 13.92 -21.84 4.15
C LEU A 466 12.65 -22.54 3.62
N GLU A 467 12.76 -23.80 3.17
CA GLU A 467 11.61 -24.65 2.79
C GLU A 467 10.65 -24.85 3.96
N SER A 468 11.21 -25.19 5.14
CA SER A 468 10.43 -25.36 6.37
C SER A 468 9.69 -24.08 6.76
N LEU A 469 10.33 -22.92 6.57
CA LEU A 469 9.74 -21.61 6.81
C LEU A 469 8.81 -21.13 5.68
N LYS A 470 8.86 -21.76 4.50
CA LYS A 470 8.20 -21.32 3.25
C LYS A 470 8.49 -19.84 2.92
N ARG A 471 9.74 -19.41 3.12
CA ARG A 471 10.19 -18.02 2.95
C ARG A 471 11.52 -17.97 2.22
N GLY A 472 11.76 -16.87 1.50
CA GLY A 472 13.06 -16.59 0.89
C GLY A 472 13.97 -15.77 1.79
N GLU A 473 15.22 -15.61 1.38
CA GLU A 473 16.26 -14.84 2.06
C GLU A 473 17.09 -14.01 1.07
N LEU A 474 17.32 -12.74 1.41
CA LEU A 474 18.36 -11.90 0.81
C LEU A 474 19.67 -12.11 1.56
N ARG A 475 20.73 -12.50 0.87
CA ARG A 475 22.02 -12.88 1.44
C ARG A 475 23.18 -12.50 0.53
N TRP A 476 24.38 -12.41 1.08
CA TRP A 476 25.59 -12.21 0.28
C TRP A 476 26.05 -13.55 -0.30
N ASN A 477 26.32 -13.58 -1.61
CA ASN A 477 26.91 -14.72 -2.32
C ASN A 477 28.39 -14.44 -2.53
N GLU A 478 29.25 -15.20 -1.84
CA GLU A 478 30.71 -15.05 -1.92
C GLU A 478 31.30 -15.48 -3.26
N ARG A 479 30.66 -16.40 -3.99
CA ARG A 479 31.15 -16.84 -5.29
C ARG A 479 30.97 -15.75 -6.34
N ASP A 480 29.77 -15.17 -6.38
CA ASP A 480 29.38 -14.18 -7.40
C ASP A 480 29.61 -12.74 -6.92
N GLN A 481 30.16 -12.57 -5.71
CA GLN A 481 30.42 -11.29 -5.06
C GLN A 481 29.23 -10.32 -5.12
N GLY A 482 28.05 -10.82 -4.72
CA GLY A 482 26.81 -10.08 -4.89
C GLY A 482 25.67 -10.44 -3.95
N TRP A 483 24.70 -9.53 -3.84
CA TRP A 483 23.47 -9.79 -3.09
C TRP A 483 22.57 -10.76 -3.86
N GLU A 484 22.39 -11.96 -3.33
CA GLU A 484 21.52 -12.99 -3.87
C GLU A 484 20.18 -13.02 -3.13
N VAL A 485 19.09 -13.16 -3.89
CA VAL A 485 17.79 -13.58 -3.38
C VAL A 485 17.59 -15.05 -3.69
N LEU A 486 17.48 -15.88 -2.65
CA LEU A 486 17.09 -17.28 -2.76
C LEU A 486 15.67 -17.46 -2.20
N VAL A 487 14.78 -18.07 -2.98
CA VAL A 487 13.42 -18.41 -2.54
C VAL A 487 13.13 -19.88 -2.92
N PRO A 488 12.85 -20.77 -1.95
CA PRO A 488 12.54 -22.16 -2.26
C PRO A 488 11.23 -22.27 -3.04
N ALA A 489 11.12 -23.26 -3.93
CA ALA A 489 9.95 -23.43 -4.81
C ALA A 489 8.64 -23.50 -4.01
N VAL A 490 8.64 -24.21 -2.87
CA VAL A 490 7.49 -24.39 -1.97
C VAL A 490 6.95 -23.08 -1.36
N ALA A 491 7.71 -21.98 -1.40
CA ALA A 491 7.25 -20.67 -0.98
C ALA A 491 6.38 -19.96 -2.04
N PHE A 492 6.34 -20.46 -3.27
CA PHE A 492 5.52 -19.93 -4.36
C PHE A 492 4.19 -20.65 -4.49
N LYS A 493 3.15 -19.90 -4.86
CA LYS A 493 1.81 -20.45 -5.15
C LYS A 493 1.84 -21.51 -6.27
N ASN A 494 2.75 -21.37 -7.22
CA ASN A 494 2.92 -22.23 -8.38
C ASN A 494 4.18 -23.11 -8.26
N ALA A 495 4.51 -23.58 -7.05
CA ALA A 495 5.66 -24.45 -6.78
C ALA A 495 5.76 -25.66 -7.73
N HIS A 496 4.62 -26.20 -8.15
CA HIS A 496 4.53 -27.37 -9.05
C HIS A 496 4.46 -27.01 -10.55
N SER A 497 4.60 -25.73 -10.90
CA SER A 497 4.63 -25.32 -12.31
C SER A 497 5.96 -25.71 -12.97
N SER A 498 5.93 -25.83 -14.29
CA SER A 498 7.10 -26.12 -15.13
C SER A 498 8.25 -25.14 -14.91
N PHE A 499 7.96 -23.90 -14.51
CA PHE A 499 8.97 -22.88 -14.19
C PHE A 499 9.97 -23.34 -13.12
N PHE A 500 9.49 -23.95 -12.04
CA PHE A 500 10.36 -24.33 -10.93
C PHE A 500 11.01 -25.69 -11.17
N ALA A 501 10.28 -26.66 -11.73
CA ALA A 501 10.77 -28.04 -11.89
C ALA A 501 11.45 -28.59 -10.61
N GLY A 502 10.92 -28.22 -9.44
CA GLY A 502 11.47 -28.59 -8.12
C GLY A 502 12.70 -27.79 -7.64
N LYS A 503 13.20 -26.82 -8.41
CA LYS A 503 14.37 -25.99 -8.07
C LYS A 503 13.97 -24.66 -7.44
N PRO A 504 14.80 -24.08 -6.55
CA PRO A 504 14.55 -22.77 -5.96
C PRO A 504 14.72 -21.66 -6.99
N PHE A 505 14.06 -20.52 -6.75
CA PHE A 505 14.39 -19.27 -7.42
C PHE A 505 15.70 -18.73 -6.82
N ARG A 506 16.66 -18.40 -7.68
CA ARG A 506 17.92 -17.77 -7.30
C ARG A 506 18.22 -16.63 -8.27
N LEU A 507 18.48 -15.44 -7.74
CA LEU A 507 18.91 -14.30 -8.54
C LEU A 507 19.96 -13.49 -7.76
N VAL A 508 21.15 -13.35 -8.34
CA VAL A 508 22.12 -12.35 -7.91
C VAL A 508 21.70 -11.01 -8.49
N LEU A 509 21.46 -10.03 -7.62
CA LEU A 509 21.03 -8.70 -8.02
C LEU A 509 22.17 -7.98 -8.74
N PRO A 510 21.89 -7.20 -9.80
CA PRO A 510 22.93 -6.42 -10.45
C PRO A 510 23.25 -5.17 -9.61
N ASP A 511 24.53 -4.81 -9.49
CA ASP A 511 24.93 -3.58 -8.79
C ASP A 511 24.82 -2.34 -9.70
N LEU A 512 23.60 -2.02 -10.12
CA LEU A 512 23.31 -0.86 -10.95
C LEU A 512 22.85 0.33 -10.10
N GLY A 513 23.51 1.48 -10.27
CA GLY A 513 23.19 2.69 -9.51
C GLY A 513 23.45 2.54 -8.01
N GLY A 514 24.53 1.84 -7.64
CA GLY A 514 24.95 1.64 -6.24
C GLY A 514 23.95 0.83 -5.42
N LEU A 515 23.28 -0.15 -6.04
CA LEU A 515 22.23 -0.93 -5.36
C LEU A 515 22.80 -1.66 -4.13
N TYR A 516 24.03 -2.15 -4.20
CA TYR A 516 24.66 -2.85 -3.10
C TYR A 516 24.89 -1.95 -1.88
N ASP A 517 25.36 -0.73 -2.11
CA ASP A 517 25.52 0.28 -1.05
C ASP A 517 24.19 0.67 -0.42
N HIS A 518 23.15 0.79 -1.24
CA HIS A 518 21.79 1.06 -0.75
C HIS A 518 21.26 -0.07 0.12
N ILE A 519 21.47 -1.33 -0.27
CA ILE A 519 21.08 -2.51 0.51
C ILE A 519 21.89 -2.55 1.82
N ALA A 520 23.21 -2.44 1.75
CA ALA A 520 24.09 -2.48 2.92
C ALA A 520 23.76 -1.38 3.92
N THR A 521 23.68 -0.13 3.46
CA THR A 521 23.32 1.03 4.30
C THR A 521 21.94 0.85 4.93
N TYR A 522 21.00 0.28 4.19
CA TYR A 522 19.66 0.03 4.72
C TYR A 522 19.70 -1.00 5.85
N ILE A 523 20.38 -2.13 5.63
CA ILE A 523 20.53 -3.21 6.62
C ILE A 523 21.24 -2.70 7.89
N GLU A 524 22.38 -2.03 7.73
CA GLU A 524 23.26 -1.67 8.84
C GLU A 524 22.78 -0.47 9.66
N ARG A 525 22.15 0.53 9.01
CA ARG A 525 21.86 1.83 9.65
C ARG A 525 20.37 2.16 9.65
N HIS A 526 19.72 2.09 8.49
CA HIS A 526 18.35 2.58 8.37
C HIS A 526 17.35 1.69 9.10
N ARG A 527 17.53 0.37 9.10
CA ARG A 527 16.67 -0.54 9.87
C ARG A 527 16.61 -0.18 11.35
N LEU A 528 17.77 0.08 11.96
CA LEU A 528 17.86 0.47 13.38
C LEU A 528 17.03 1.74 13.66
N ALA A 529 17.12 2.75 12.78
CA ALA A 529 16.34 3.98 12.88
C ALA A 529 14.82 3.76 12.73
N LEU A 530 14.40 2.75 11.94
CA LEU A 530 12.98 2.40 11.77
C LEU A 530 12.43 1.57 12.92
N LEU A 531 13.24 0.68 13.50
CA LEU A 531 12.87 -0.18 14.63
C LEU A 531 12.68 0.63 15.92
N ASN A 532 13.47 1.68 16.13
CA ASN A 532 13.37 2.54 17.31
C ASN A 532 13.34 1.73 18.63
N GLY A 533 14.23 0.73 18.74
CA GLY A 533 14.34 -0.16 19.91
C GLY A 533 13.26 -1.25 20.02
N ALA A 534 12.46 -1.50 18.97
CA ALA A 534 11.59 -2.67 18.90
C ALA A 534 12.35 -3.92 18.42
N ASN A 535 11.76 -5.09 18.67
CA ASN A 535 12.31 -6.37 18.21
C ASN A 535 12.34 -6.42 16.68
N ASP A 536 13.46 -6.90 16.13
CA ASP A 536 13.61 -7.09 14.69
C ASP A 536 12.92 -8.40 14.24
N PRO A 537 11.95 -8.35 13.32
CA PRO A 537 11.29 -9.56 12.80
C PRO A 537 12.13 -10.38 11.80
N GLY A 538 13.33 -9.91 11.45
CA GLY A 538 14.24 -10.55 10.49
C GLY A 538 13.82 -10.42 9.02
N THR A 539 12.68 -9.80 8.71
CA THR A 539 12.27 -9.48 7.33
C THR A 539 13.08 -8.31 6.78
N PHE A 540 13.45 -8.33 5.50
CA PHE A 540 14.16 -7.23 4.84
C PHE A 540 13.36 -5.92 4.89
N PHE A 541 12.07 -5.92 4.59
CA PHE A 541 11.23 -4.74 4.75
C PHE A 541 10.58 -4.71 6.14
N ILE A 542 10.68 -3.56 6.82
CA ILE A 542 10.07 -3.32 8.13
C ILE A 542 9.29 -2.00 8.16
N LYS A 543 8.24 -1.95 8.97
CA LYS A 543 7.47 -0.74 9.26
C LYS A 543 8.33 0.24 10.04
N THR A 544 7.97 1.52 9.94
CA THR A 544 8.50 2.50 10.89
C THR A 544 7.71 2.36 12.19
N VAL A 545 8.38 1.95 13.27
CA VAL A 545 7.74 1.74 14.57
C VAL A 545 7.23 3.07 15.12
N LYS A 546 6.01 3.05 15.67
CA LYS A 546 5.35 4.19 16.29
C LYS A 546 5.23 3.95 17.79
N ARG A 547 5.00 5.01 18.56
CA ARG A 547 4.77 4.89 20.02
C ARG A 547 3.59 3.97 20.35
N THR A 548 2.57 3.94 19.50
CA THR A 548 1.34 3.15 19.69
C THR A 548 1.42 1.72 19.14
N SER A 549 2.46 1.35 18.39
CA SER A 549 2.60 0.01 17.79
C SER A 549 4.06 -0.38 17.72
N ARG A 550 4.43 -1.41 18.50
CA ARG A 550 5.80 -1.97 18.55
C ARG A 550 6.07 -3.04 17.50
N ASP A 551 5.04 -3.58 16.86
CA ASP A 551 5.23 -4.55 15.77
C ASP A 551 5.82 -3.86 14.53
N ALA A 552 7.00 -4.32 14.10
CA ALA A 552 7.70 -3.83 12.92
C ALA A 552 7.38 -4.63 11.64
N SER A 553 6.65 -5.74 11.72
CA SER A 553 6.36 -6.61 10.56
C SER A 553 5.26 -6.04 9.66
N TYR A 554 5.44 -6.19 8.35
CA TYR A 554 4.37 -5.94 7.40
C TYR A 554 3.44 -7.16 7.28
N ASN A 555 2.13 -6.93 7.37
CA ASN A 555 1.10 -7.86 6.90
C ASN A 555 0.66 -7.49 5.46
N GLN A 556 -0.32 -8.21 4.89
CA GLN A 556 -0.77 -7.96 3.52
C GLN A 556 -1.29 -6.53 3.30
N SER A 557 -2.18 -6.06 4.18
CA SER A 557 -2.78 -4.73 4.08
C SER A 557 -1.76 -3.61 4.25
N THR A 558 -0.92 -3.69 5.29
CA THR A 558 0.09 -2.67 5.59
C THR A 558 1.20 -2.62 4.55
N PHE A 559 1.58 -3.75 3.93
CA PHE A 559 2.53 -3.77 2.82
C PHE A 559 1.93 -3.14 1.55
N TYR A 560 0.67 -3.44 1.26
CA TYR A 560 -0.05 -2.82 0.15
C TYR A 560 -0.15 -1.30 0.33
N GLU A 561 -0.55 -0.83 1.51
CA GLU A 561 -0.63 0.61 1.79
C GLU A 561 0.74 1.29 1.80
N ALA A 562 1.79 0.63 2.29
CA ALA A 562 3.15 1.17 2.20
C ALA A 562 3.55 1.38 0.74
N TRP A 563 3.32 0.38 -0.13
CA TRP A 563 3.56 0.50 -1.56
C TRP A 563 2.76 1.63 -2.18
N ARG A 564 1.45 1.65 -1.93
CA ARG A 564 0.53 2.65 -2.46
C ARG A 564 0.94 4.06 -2.04
N LEU A 565 1.38 4.25 -0.80
CA LEU A 565 1.89 5.53 -0.30
C LEU A 565 3.17 5.97 -1.05
N VAL A 566 4.06 5.04 -1.40
CA VAL A 566 5.21 5.36 -2.27
C VAL A 566 4.73 5.88 -3.61
N ILE A 567 3.75 5.21 -4.24
CA ILE A 567 3.20 5.64 -5.53
C ILE A 567 2.49 6.99 -5.43
N GLN A 568 1.71 7.22 -4.37
CA GLN A 568 1.03 8.51 -4.15
C GLN A 568 2.02 9.67 -4.02
N ARG A 569 3.15 9.44 -3.32
CA ARG A 569 4.13 10.50 -3.03
C ARG A 569 5.10 10.77 -4.17
N TYR A 570 5.53 9.72 -4.87
CA TYR A 570 6.63 9.78 -5.82
C TYR A 570 6.26 9.31 -7.22
N GLY A 571 5.22 8.49 -7.37
CA GLY A 571 4.77 7.99 -8.66
C GLY A 571 3.86 8.97 -9.39
N VAL A 572 2.75 9.34 -8.76
CA VAL A 572 1.72 10.20 -9.36
C VAL A 572 2.25 11.62 -9.53
N PHE A 573 2.42 12.08 -10.78
CA PHE A 573 2.80 13.47 -11.04
C PHE A 573 1.68 14.43 -10.63
N ASN A 574 2.00 15.36 -9.75
CA ASN A 574 1.09 16.37 -9.24
C ASN A 574 1.40 17.73 -9.87
N PRO A 575 0.53 18.24 -10.77
CA PRO A 575 0.78 19.48 -11.51
C PRO A 575 0.80 20.73 -10.62
N TYR A 576 0.16 20.69 -9.45
CA TYR A 576 0.11 21.83 -8.53
C TYR A 576 1.39 21.96 -7.70
N THR A 577 2.17 20.88 -7.55
CA THR A 577 3.39 20.88 -6.73
C THR A 577 4.66 20.61 -7.54
N GLY A 578 4.54 20.17 -8.80
CA GLY A 578 5.67 19.77 -9.64
C GLY A 578 6.40 18.50 -9.19
N ARG A 579 5.85 17.77 -8.20
CA ARG A 579 6.39 16.53 -7.64
C ARG A 579 5.75 15.30 -8.26
N GLY A 580 6.45 14.17 -8.18
CA GLY A 580 6.00 12.89 -8.72
C GLY A 580 6.58 12.65 -10.12
N ALA A 581 6.66 11.37 -10.51
CA ALA A 581 7.45 10.99 -11.68
C ALA A 581 6.64 10.91 -12.99
N ILE A 582 5.40 10.43 -12.95
CA ILE A 582 4.69 9.96 -14.15
C ILE A 582 3.30 10.62 -14.25
N LYS A 583 3.06 11.27 -15.39
CA LYS A 583 1.77 11.91 -15.71
C LYS A 583 0.70 10.85 -15.96
N GLY A 584 -0.50 11.06 -15.42
CA GLY A 584 -1.64 10.14 -15.58
C GLY A 584 -1.57 8.86 -14.74
N LEU A 585 -0.45 8.59 -14.04
CA LEU A 585 -0.35 7.43 -13.16
C LEU A 585 -1.35 7.54 -12.01
N LEU A 586 -2.00 6.43 -11.66
CA LEU A 586 -2.87 6.35 -10.49
C LEU A 586 -2.26 5.48 -9.38
N PRO A 587 -2.66 5.70 -8.12
CA PRO A 587 -2.24 4.86 -7.00
C PRO A 587 -2.59 3.38 -7.23
N HIS A 588 -1.60 2.52 -6.98
CA HIS A 588 -1.70 1.08 -7.20
C HIS A 588 -0.79 0.31 -6.22
N GLY A 589 -0.92 -1.02 -6.23
CA GLY A 589 -0.21 -1.91 -5.30
C GLY A 589 0.93 -2.70 -5.94
N PRO A 590 1.65 -3.52 -5.15
CA PRO A 590 2.85 -4.24 -5.58
C PRO A 590 2.65 -5.20 -6.76
N HIS A 591 1.43 -5.72 -6.96
CA HIS A 591 1.17 -6.64 -8.06
C HIS A 591 1.42 -6.00 -9.43
N ASN A 592 1.15 -4.70 -9.55
CA ASN A 592 1.27 -3.99 -10.81
C ASN A 592 2.71 -3.85 -11.32
N VAL A 593 3.74 -4.02 -10.47
CA VAL A 593 5.12 -4.12 -10.95
C VAL A 593 5.36 -5.38 -11.77
N ARG A 594 4.68 -6.47 -11.43
CA ARG A 594 4.76 -7.70 -12.22
C ARG A 594 4.15 -7.50 -13.59
N ASP A 595 3.05 -6.75 -13.68
CA ASP A 595 2.44 -6.37 -14.95
C ASP A 595 3.43 -5.57 -15.80
N VAL A 596 4.11 -4.58 -15.20
CA VAL A 596 5.13 -3.77 -15.87
C VAL A 596 6.29 -4.62 -16.40
N LEU A 597 6.80 -5.57 -15.60
CA LEU A 597 7.89 -6.46 -16.02
C LEU A 597 7.47 -7.39 -17.14
N ALA A 598 6.33 -8.07 -16.99
CA ALA A 598 5.81 -8.99 -18.01
C ALA A 598 5.56 -8.26 -19.33
N THR A 599 4.91 -7.08 -19.29
CA THR A 599 4.66 -6.27 -20.48
C THR A 599 5.95 -5.73 -21.08
N HIS A 600 6.94 -5.30 -20.27
CA HIS A 600 8.21 -4.82 -20.78
C HIS A 600 8.96 -5.90 -21.55
N ILE A 601 9.15 -7.08 -20.96
CA ILE A 601 9.81 -8.20 -21.65
C ILE A 601 9.03 -8.59 -22.90
N LEU A 602 7.70 -8.70 -22.80
CA LEU A 602 6.85 -9.06 -23.93
C LEU A 602 6.95 -8.06 -25.09
N LYS A 603 7.00 -6.75 -24.81
CA LYS A 603 7.18 -5.71 -25.83
C LYS A 603 8.56 -5.72 -26.49
N HIS A 604 9.59 -6.19 -25.81
CA HIS A 604 10.97 -6.20 -26.33
C HIS A 604 11.31 -7.50 -27.05
N THR A 605 10.77 -8.63 -26.59
CA THR A 605 11.17 -9.96 -27.06
C THR A 605 10.07 -10.68 -27.81
N GLY A 606 8.81 -10.27 -27.66
CA GLY A 606 7.65 -10.98 -28.21
C GLY A 606 7.40 -12.35 -27.57
N SER A 607 8.23 -12.78 -26.62
CA SER A 607 8.19 -14.12 -26.04
C SER A 607 7.39 -14.16 -24.74
N TYR A 608 6.28 -14.89 -24.78
CA TYR A 608 5.50 -15.20 -23.58
C TYR A 608 6.31 -16.02 -22.56
N GLU A 609 7.23 -16.86 -23.03
CA GLU A 609 8.08 -17.69 -22.18
C GLU A 609 9.05 -16.82 -21.36
N GLN A 610 9.80 -15.94 -22.02
CA GLN A 610 10.72 -15.04 -21.32
C GLN A 610 9.99 -14.09 -20.37
N ALA A 611 8.82 -13.58 -20.78
CA ALA A 611 7.99 -12.76 -19.91
C ALA A 611 7.48 -13.55 -18.70
N SER A 612 7.18 -14.86 -18.85
CA SER A 612 6.77 -15.73 -17.75
C SER A 612 7.89 -15.92 -16.72
N TYR A 613 9.15 -15.99 -17.16
CA TYR A 613 10.31 -16.12 -16.28
C TYR A 613 10.52 -14.89 -15.39
N ALA A 614 10.31 -13.69 -15.95
CA ALA A 614 10.43 -12.43 -15.21
C ALA A 614 9.45 -12.31 -14.03
N ILE A 615 8.34 -13.05 -14.07
CA ILE A 615 7.31 -13.04 -13.03
C ILE A 615 7.08 -14.42 -12.39
N GLN A 616 7.90 -15.43 -12.68
CA GLN A 616 7.75 -16.78 -12.13
C GLN A 616 6.32 -17.33 -12.34
N ASP A 617 5.79 -17.24 -13.56
CA ASP A 617 4.47 -17.73 -13.95
C ASP A 617 4.57 -18.64 -15.18
N THR A 618 3.45 -19.10 -15.75
CA THR A 618 3.48 -19.91 -16.99
C THR A 618 3.22 -19.08 -18.25
N PRO A 619 3.76 -19.48 -19.42
CA PRO A 619 3.55 -18.76 -20.68
C PRO A 619 2.07 -18.58 -21.04
N GLU A 620 1.23 -19.57 -20.76
CA GLU A 620 -0.22 -19.54 -21.04
C GLU A 620 -0.92 -18.46 -20.21
N MET A 621 -0.52 -18.33 -18.94
CA MET A 621 -1.04 -17.28 -18.07
C MET A 621 -0.61 -15.90 -18.58
N VAL A 622 0.64 -15.75 -19.01
CA VAL A 622 1.13 -14.48 -19.59
C VAL A 622 0.37 -14.14 -20.86
N ALA A 623 0.19 -15.08 -21.78
CA ALA A 623 -0.54 -14.86 -23.03
C ALA A 623 -1.99 -14.39 -22.76
N LYS A 624 -2.67 -15.05 -21.83
CA LYS A 624 -4.04 -14.70 -21.43
C LYS A 624 -4.17 -13.29 -20.84
N HIS A 625 -3.17 -12.85 -20.06
CA HIS A 625 -3.26 -11.60 -19.30
C HIS A 625 -2.62 -10.39 -20.00
N TYR A 626 -1.54 -10.58 -20.76
CA TYR A 626 -0.75 -9.49 -21.32
C TYR A 626 -0.69 -9.47 -22.85
N GLY A 627 -1.26 -10.48 -23.54
CA GLY A 627 -1.22 -10.59 -25.00
C GLY A 627 -1.75 -9.35 -25.74
N ARG A 628 -2.61 -8.56 -25.10
CA ARG A 628 -3.14 -7.29 -25.64
C ARG A 628 -2.09 -6.16 -25.78
N PHE A 629 -0.95 -6.27 -25.10
CA PHE A 629 0.12 -5.28 -25.15
C PHE A 629 1.25 -5.65 -26.11
N LEU A 630 1.09 -6.76 -26.85
CA LEU A 630 1.99 -7.05 -27.95
C LEU A 630 1.86 -5.94 -29.00
N PRO A 631 2.96 -5.48 -29.61
CA PRO A 631 2.89 -4.59 -30.76
C PRO A 631 1.98 -5.19 -31.84
N GLN A 632 1.11 -4.37 -32.42
CA GLN A 632 0.16 -4.81 -33.48
C GLN A 632 0.89 -5.41 -34.69
N ASP A 633 2.17 -5.05 -34.86
CA ASP A 633 3.00 -5.45 -36.00
C ASP A 633 3.93 -6.62 -35.64
N LYS A 634 3.34 -7.78 -35.34
CA LYS A 634 4.09 -9.03 -35.07
C LYS A 634 5.06 -9.38 -36.22
N ALA A 635 4.69 -9.02 -37.45
CA ALA A 635 5.49 -9.22 -38.65
C ALA A 635 6.75 -8.34 -38.65
N ALA A 636 6.65 -7.07 -38.26
CA ALA A 636 7.82 -6.20 -38.14
C ALA A 636 8.81 -6.66 -37.06
N MET A 637 8.32 -7.28 -35.98
CA MET A 637 9.16 -7.83 -34.92
C MET A 637 9.92 -9.09 -35.39
N ALA A 638 9.23 -9.99 -36.10
CA ALA A 638 9.87 -11.13 -36.76
C ALA A 638 10.89 -10.69 -37.82
N ALA A 639 10.56 -9.66 -38.61
CA ALA A 639 11.46 -9.11 -39.63
C ALA A 639 12.75 -8.54 -39.02
N ARG A 640 12.72 -7.85 -37.86
CA ARG A 640 13.94 -7.38 -37.19
C ARG A 640 14.87 -8.52 -36.78
N ILE A 641 14.31 -9.62 -36.26
CA ILE A 641 15.10 -10.79 -35.86
C ILE A 641 15.71 -11.46 -37.10
N LEU A 642 14.94 -11.59 -38.18
CA LEU A 642 15.44 -12.12 -39.45
C LEU A 642 16.52 -11.22 -40.06
N ASN A 643 16.35 -9.90 -40.00
CA ASN A 643 17.32 -8.94 -40.52
C ASN A 643 18.63 -8.95 -39.73
N GLN A 644 18.61 -9.20 -38.41
CA GLN A 644 19.84 -9.37 -37.62
C GLN A 644 20.69 -10.56 -38.08
N VAL A 645 20.06 -11.62 -38.60
CA VAL A 645 20.76 -12.76 -39.20
C VAL A 645 21.38 -12.36 -40.55
N TRP A 646 20.70 -11.50 -41.32
CA TRP A 646 21.21 -11.00 -42.60
C TRP A 646 22.31 -9.94 -42.44
N GLU A 647 22.31 -9.19 -41.34
CA GLU A 647 23.37 -8.22 -41.02
C GLU A 647 24.63 -8.89 -40.44
N ALA A 648 24.48 -10.09 -39.87
CA ALA A 648 25.59 -10.88 -39.29
C ALA A 648 26.17 -11.93 -40.26
N ALA A 649 25.58 -12.08 -41.46
CA ALA A 649 26.06 -12.91 -42.57
C ALA A 649 26.77 -12.03 -43.60
#